data_AF-A0A0M0JG03-F1
#
_entry.id   AF-A0A0M0JG03-F1
#
_cell.length_a   1.000
_cell.length_b   1.000
_cell.length_c   1.000
_cell.angle_alpha   90.00
_cell.angle_beta   90.00
_cell.angle_gamma   90.00
#
_symmetry.space_group_name_H-M   'P 1'
#
loop_
_entity.id
_entity.type
_entity.pdbx_description
1 polymer ?
#
loop_
_entity_poly.entity_id
_entity_poly.type
_entity_poly.pdbx_seq_one_letter_code
_entity_poly.pdbx_strand_id
1 'polypeptide(L)'
;MSSAEIDDDVAGDAVRHLYWSRSRSNAPPSPKTLDEAKASRSDATKSEKEWTPIFKWGQKKDRIVLTIFVPCLEKDAATVDVKPRALTFRAERIAVFAGNRKEQREYTLSLKLYAEVEANGADIALRHDHVRVTLTKKVAAPWRSLQEAGIPKHPNERPDFDLVGDGEDEDEDEDVLCRPVRSKSAPAGARKREPSNLKSFAQLARSWMPSFLKPILSLILSLSVFELLPIAIITGHVALNPYNKVEESFGLQATHDLLFHRMDLSAYDHHMFPGVVPRTFLGPLLLAGCSSPLVACLSLAGATKLAALYVVRLVLGLLSACGVVAVMRATRRQYGYDAFRALALLSACQFHYPFYASRTLPNTFASLLVLPATAAWIDGDVRRVIRLLTIAVVIFRAELVLLLAPLALLFLATSRISFPELLRLGFGTAFVALALTVAVDSVLWRRPLYPEGEVLWFNTILNKSSEYGTAPWHWYFSSALPRAMLLSYPLALLSPLVVGQRIRELVAVPVLFVALYSILPHKELRFVLYALPPLNVAAAVATARLYRKLPEDDEKATKETRMLAIFGRLGTVLMLVASFGASCLFLMAAAQNYPGALALHQLHALGAAAASRGNPVHVHIGVDAAVSGVSRFLELGGAWRYSKAEDLEPSTGLPPLIDPATGGRRQFAYALANPSAKLPGFTPVHVQTGFDRISTRPPFFHYAPKVVVLKRQSEPAGKASTFGEDL
;
A
#
# COMPACT_ATOMS: atom_id res chain seq x y z
N MET A 1 -68.80 25.59 -7.55
CA MET A 1 -69.20 24.31 -6.92
C MET A 1 -67.98 23.78 -6.21
N SER A 2 -67.90 23.59 -4.90
CA SER A 2 -68.77 23.83 -3.76
C SER A 2 -67.82 23.76 -2.57
N SER A 3 -67.89 24.72 -1.68
CA SER A 3 -67.38 24.66 -0.30
C SER A 3 -67.85 23.39 0.43
N ALA A 4 -66.98 22.84 1.28
CA ALA A 4 -67.35 22.10 2.48
C ALA A 4 -66.14 22.07 3.45
N GLU A 5 -66.20 22.93 4.46
CA GLU A 5 -65.58 22.72 5.77
C GLU A 5 -66.32 21.60 6.50
N ILE A 6 -65.60 20.69 7.17
CA ILE A 6 -65.98 20.12 8.48
C ILE A 6 -64.69 19.80 9.27
N ASP A 7 -64.71 20.20 10.54
CA ASP A 7 -63.72 20.13 11.60
C ASP A 7 -63.41 18.74 12.17
N ASP A 8 -62.22 18.72 12.77
CA ASP A 8 -61.73 18.09 14.01
C ASP A 8 -61.59 16.57 14.20
N ASP A 9 -60.33 16.27 14.55
CA ASP A 9 -59.83 15.37 15.57
C ASP A 9 -59.45 13.91 15.23
N VAL A 10 -58.23 13.60 15.70
CA VAL A 10 -57.54 12.31 15.84
C VAL A 10 -56.66 11.84 14.66
N ALA A 11 -55.36 11.73 15.00
CA ALA A 11 -54.27 10.98 14.37
C ALA A 11 -53.35 11.73 13.37
N GLY A 12 -52.11 12.01 13.81
CA GLY A 12 -51.06 12.41 12.88
C GLY A 12 -49.72 12.88 13.46
N ASP A 13 -49.39 12.55 14.71
CA ASP A 13 -48.10 12.92 15.31
C ASP A 13 -47.03 11.87 14.99
N ALA A 14 -46.58 11.83 13.74
CA ALA A 14 -45.34 11.18 13.33
C ALA A 14 -44.93 11.71 11.95
N VAL A 15 -43.65 12.05 11.79
CA VAL A 15 -42.99 12.55 10.56
C VAL A 15 -42.80 14.08 10.51
N ARG A 16 -42.12 14.63 11.53
CA ARG A 16 -41.33 15.87 11.41
C ARG A 16 -40.06 15.85 12.26
N HIS A 17 -39.11 14.98 11.94
CA HIS A 17 -37.72 15.13 12.41
C HIS A 17 -36.72 14.59 11.39
N LEU A 18 -36.34 15.40 10.39
CA LEU A 18 -35.07 15.31 9.63
C LEU A 18 -34.97 16.44 8.59
N TYR A 19 -34.95 17.69 9.05
CA TYR A 19 -34.44 18.80 8.24
C TYR A 19 -33.60 19.71 9.14
N TRP A 20 -32.28 19.63 8.97
CA TRP A 20 -31.34 20.62 9.50
C TRP A 20 -31.48 21.89 8.67
N SER A 21 -32.22 22.86 9.20
CA SER A 21 -32.35 24.19 8.60
C SER A 21 -31.01 24.92 8.67
N ARG A 22 -30.61 25.48 7.52
CA ARG A 22 -29.49 26.43 7.41
C ARG A 22 -29.88 27.72 8.14
N SER A 23 -29.11 28.10 9.17
CA SER A 23 -29.08 29.48 9.66
C SER A 23 -28.58 30.41 8.54
N ARG A 24 -29.40 31.40 8.16
CA ARG A 24 -29.02 32.53 7.31
C ARG A 24 -28.40 33.63 8.21
N SER A 25 -27.08 33.62 8.44
CA SER A 25 -26.37 34.80 8.97
C SER A 25 -24.85 34.86 8.76
N ASN A 26 -24.25 34.05 7.87
CA ASN A 26 -22.81 34.16 7.57
C ASN A 26 -22.57 35.04 6.33
N ALA A 27 -22.59 36.36 6.52
CA ALA A 27 -21.90 37.26 5.61
C ALA A 27 -20.38 37.17 5.90
N PRO A 28 -19.50 37.06 4.89
CA PRO A 28 -18.06 37.09 5.12
C PRO A 28 -17.65 38.46 5.72
N PRO A 29 -16.69 38.51 6.66
CA PRO A 29 -16.18 39.78 7.16
C PRO A 29 -15.49 40.54 6.02
N SER A 30 -15.59 41.87 6.06
CA SER A 30 -14.95 42.76 5.09
C SER A 30 -13.42 42.53 5.09
N PRO A 31 -12.77 42.62 3.91
CA PRO A 31 -11.31 42.48 3.82
C PRO A 31 -10.61 43.58 4.62
N LYS A 32 -9.62 43.17 5.43
CA LYS A 32 -8.79 44.09 6.22
C LYS A 32 -8.02 45.05 5.31
N THR A 33 -7.86 46.27 5.78
CA THR A 33 -7.06 47.28 5.09
C THR A 33 -5.55 46.95 5.17
N LEU A 34 -4.76 47.50 4.25
CA LEU A 34 -3.33 47.21 4.14
C LEU A 34 -2.55 47.58 5.43
N ASP A 35 -3.05 48.55 6.18
CA ASP A 35 -2.42 49.01 7.42
C ASP A 35 -2.77 48.11 8.62
N GLU A 36 -3.98 47.55 8.66
CA GLU A 36 -4.36 46.49 9.62
C GLU A 36 -3.58 45.18 9.36
N ALA A 37 -3.28 44.88 8.08
CA ALA A 37 -2.45 43.74 7.71
C ALA A 37 -0.98 43.93 8.12
N LYS A 38 -0.45 45.15 8.08
CA LYS A 38 0.90 45.47 8.54
C LYS A 38 1.04 45.45 10.06
N ALA A 39 0.06 45.96 10.80
CA ALA A 39 0.02 45.87 12.26
C ALA A 39 -0.03 44.40 12.75
N SER A 40 -0.76 43.53 12.04
CA SER A 40 -0.80 42.09 12.35
C SER A 40 0.50 41.33 12.07
N ARG A 41 1.43 41.91 11.28
CA ARG A 41 2.74 41.32 10.96
C ARG A 41 3.84 41.72 11.96
N SER A 42 3.73 42.87 12.62
CA SER A 42 4.72 43.30 13.62
C SER A 42 4.60 42.55 14.95
N ASP A 43 3.43 42.01 15.28
CA ASP A 43 3.22 41.17 16.48
C ASP A 43 3.64 39.70 16.29
N ALA A 44 4.12 39.31 15.11
CA ALA A 44 4.50 37.93 14.79
C ALA A 44 5.94 37.56 15.21
N THR A 45 6.47 38.16 16.27
CA THR A 45 7.69 37.69 16.94
C THR A 45 7.34 36.57 17.93
N LYS A 46 7.70 35.33 17.57
CA LYS A 46 7.68 34.11 18.43
C LYS A 46 6.37 33.87 19.21
N SER A 47 5.27 33.54 18.52
CA SER A 47 4.25 32.69 19.15
C SER A 47 4.62 31.23 18.90
N GLU A 48 5.02 30.50 19.94
CA GLU A 48 5.05 29.03 19.91
C GLU A 48 3.70 28.55 19.37
N LYS A 49 3.72 27.82 18.26
CA LYS A 49 2.50 27.39 17.59
C LYS A 49 1.93 26.21 18.37
N GLU A 50 1.04 26.46 19.33
CA GLU A 50 0.33 25.40 20.07
C GLU A 50 -0.42 24.49 19.09
N TRP A 51 -0.18 23.17 19.15
CA TRP A 51 -0.83 22.21 18.26
C TRP A 51 -2.03 21.57 18.95
N THR A 52 -3.22 21.64 18.37
CA THR A 52 -4.36 20.90 18.91
C THR A 52 -4.46 19.50 18.30
N PRO A 53 -4.42 18.42 19.08
CA PRO A 53 -4.52 17.05 18.55
C PRO A 53 -5.88 16.76 17.91
N ILE A 54 -5.92 15.72 17.06
CA ILE A 54 -7.20 15.12 16.65
C ILE A 54 -7.73 14.32 17.82
N PHE A 55 -9.00 14.51 18.16
CA PHE A 55 -9.64 13.76 19.23
C PHE A 55 -11.01 13.25 18.79
N LYS A 56 -11.32 12.05 19.25
CA LYS A 56 -12.64 11.44 19.11
C LYS A 56 -13.35 11.43 20.43
N TRP A 57 -14.66 11.59 20.42
CA TRP A 57 -15.45 11.34 21.62
C TRP A 57 -16.71 10.55 21.31
N GLY A 58 -17.04 9.65 22.22
CA GLY A 58 -18.31 8.93 22.26
C GLY A 58 -18.86 8.97 23.68
N GLN A 59 -20.05 8.41 23.89
CA GLN A 59 -20.70 8.39 25.18
C GLN A 59 -21.44 7.08 25.40
N LYS A 60 -21.45 6.63 26.65
CA LYS A 60 -22.44 5.69 27.18
C LYS A 60 -23.40 6.45 28.10
N LYS A 61 -24.34 5.73 28.73
CA LYS A 61 -25.35 6.28 29.65
C LYS A 61 -24.72 7.09 30.80
N ASP A 62 -23.68 6.55 31.43
CA ASP A 62 -23.03 7.08 32.64
C ASP A 62 -21.69 7.79 32.38
N ARG A 63 -21.09 7.64 31.20
CA ARG A 63 -19.72 8.13 30.94
C ARG A 63 -19.51 8.65 29.52
N ILE A 64 -18.45 9.43 29.36
CA ILE A 64 -17.95 9.96 28.09
C ILE A 64 -16.56 9.40 27.89
N VAL A 65 -16.25 8.95 26.69
CA VAL A 65 -14.91 8.46 26.36
C VAL A 65 -14.33 9.38 25.31
N LEU A 66 -13.17 9.95 25.60
CA LEU A 66 -12.42 10.87 24.76
C LEU A 66 -11.08 10.21 24.37
N THR A 67 -10.89 9.94 23.09
CA THR A 67 -9.66 9.38 22.53
C THR A 67 -8.86 10.48 21.84
N ILE A 68 -7.79 10.96 22.47
CA ILE A 68 -6.92 12.05 21.99
C ILE A 68 -5.70 11.46 21.29
N PHE A 69 -5.55 11.66 19.97
CA PHE A 69 -4.47 11.07 19.19
C PHE A 69 -3.22 11.95 19.23
N VAL A 70 -2.15 11.42 19.84
CA VAL A 70 -0.82 12.04 19.88
C VAL A 70 0.21 10.97 19.49
N PRO A 71 0.76 11.01 18.27
CA PRO A 71 1.70 10.00 17.80
C PRO A 71 3.04 10.08 18.55
N CYS A 72 3.58 8.92 18.93
CA CYS A 72 4.89 8.76 19.58
C CYS A 72 4.99 9.45 20.94
N LEU A 73 3.99 9.24 21.79
CA LEU A 73 3.96 9.77 23.15
C LEU A 73 4.96 9.03 24.04
N GLU A 74 5.88 9.76 24.69
CA GLU A 74 6.77 9.20 25.71
C GLU A 74 6.02 8.95 27.03
N LYS A 75 6.57 8.11 27.91
CA LYS A 75 5.99 7.88 29.23
C LYS A 75 6.01 9.18 30.03
N ASP A 76 4.91 9.47 30.71
CA ASP A 76 4.73 10.63 31.59
C ASP A 76 4.72 12.00 30.87
N ALA A 77 4.70 12.01 29.53
CA ALA A 77 4.71 13.24 28.73
C ALA A 77 3.32 13.84 28.48
N ALA A 78 2.25 13.28 29.06
CA ALA A 78 0.89 13.81 28.93
C ALA A 78 0.25 14.07 30.30
N THR A 79 -0.32 15.26 30.43
CA THR A 79 -1.08 15.69 31.61
C THR A 79 -2.51 15.99 31.19
N VAL A 80 -3.46 15.41 31.91
CA VAL A 80 -4.89 15.69 31.75
C VAL A 80 -5.40 16.27 33.05
N ASP A 81 -5.93 17.48 33.00
CA ASP A 81 -6.61 18.15 34.11
C ASP A 81 -8.11 18.15 33.83
N VAL A 82 -8.87 17.51 34.71
CA VAL A 82 -10.32 17.37 34.59
C VAL A 82 -10.98 18.20 35.70
N LYS A 83 -11.79 19.16 35.29
CA LYS A 83 -12.64 19.99 36.15
C LYS A 83 -14.11 19.66 35.86
N PRO A 84 -15.04 19.99 36.77
CA PRO A 84 -16.45 19.63 36.61
C PRO A 84 -17.06 20.02 35.25
N ARG A 85 -16.69 21.17 34.68
CA ARG A 85 -17.17 21.62 33.36
C ARG A 85 -16.06 21.88 32.33
N ALA A 86 -14.84 21.40 32.57
CA ALA A 86 -13.74 21.65 31.65
C ALA A 86 -12.72 20.51 31.65
N LEU A 87 -12.13 20.25 30.49
CA LEU A 87 -11.01 19.34 30.34
C LEU A 87 -9.86 20.07 29.67
N THR A 88 -8.68 20.00 30.28
CA THR A 88 -7.44 20.52 29.70
C THR A 88 -6.47 19.36 29.52
N PHE A 89 -5.98 19.18 28.31
CA PHE A 89 -4.99 18.18 27.94
C PHE A 89 -3.75 18.90 27.44
N ARG A 90 -2.59 18.48 27.95
CA ARG A 90 -1.28 18.87 27.42
C ARG A 90 -0.44 17.63 27.23
N ALA A 91 0.23 17.54 26.11
CA ALA A 91 1.18 16.48 25.84
C ALA A 91 2.38 16.99 25.07
N GLU A 92 3.55 16.53 25.49
CA GLU A 92 4.80 16.85 24.83
C GLU A 92 5.26 15.69 23.95
N ARG A 93 5.57 15.99 22.69
CA ARG A 93 6.13 15.04 21.75
C ARG A 93 7.57 15.44 21.44
N ILE A 94 8.52 14.55 21.74
CA ILE A 94 9.91 14.68 21.32
C ILE A 94 10.14 13.70 20.17
N ALA A 95 10.26 14.21 18.94
CA ALA A 95 10.61 13.39 17.78
C ALA A 95 12.12 13.53 17.49
N VAL A 96 12.86 12.43 17.57
CA VAL A 96 14.27 12.38 17.16
C VAL A 96 14.33 11.98 15.69
N PHE A 97 14.78 12.89 14.84
CA PHE A 97 15.00 12.63 13.41
C PHE A 97 16.44 12.16 13.15
N ALA A 98 16.65 11.50 12.01
CA ALA A 98 17.99 11.13 11.55
C ALA A 98 18.91 12.37 11.54
N GLY A 99 20.06 12.28 12.21
CA GLY A 99 20.98 13.41 12.44
C GLY A 99 20.87 14.09 13.81
N ASN A 100 20.28 13.44 14.83
CA ASN A 100 20.14 13.94 16.21
C ASN A 100 19.37 15.26 16.36
N ARG A 101 18.65 15.72 15.32
CA ARG A 101 17.69 16.82 15.46
C ARG A 101 16.48 16.35 16.28
N LYS A 102 16.27 16.98 17.43
CA LYS A 102 15.07 16.83 18.25
C LYS A 102 14.07 17.91 17.86
N GLU A 103 12.88 17.51 17.41
CA GLU A 103 11.75 18.42 17.25
C GLU A 103 10.79 18.19 18.43
N GLN A 104 10.66 19.19 19.30
CA GLN A 104 9.75 19.20 20.43
C GLN A 104 8.46 19.88 19.98
N ARG A 105 7.33 19.17 20.11
CA ARG A 105 6.01 19.70 19.81
C ARG A 105 5.11 19.55 21.02
N GLU A 106 4.58 20.66 21.50
CA GLU A 106 3.56 20.66 22.55
C GLU A 106 2.17 20.61 21.91
N TYR A 107 1.38 19.65 22.37
CA TYR A 107 -0.01 19.45 22.01
C TYR A 107 -0.90 19.92 23.15
N THR A 108 -1.76 20.90 22.89
CA THR A 108 -2.68 21.46 23.88
C THR A 108 -4.12 21.35 23.37
N LEU A 109 -5.02 20.84 24.22
CA LEU A 109 -6.46 20.78 23.97
C LEU A 109 -7.21 21.26 25.20
N SER A 110 -8.01 22.31 25.05
CA SER A 110 -8.90 22.82 26.10
C SER A 110 -10.35 22.71 25.65
N LEU A 111 -11.18 22.04 26.44
CA LEU A 111 -12.59 21.79 26.16
C LEU A 111 -13.45 22.34 27.31
N LYS A 112 -14.49 23.10 26.98
CA LYS A 112 -15.57 23.45 27.91
C LYS A 112 -16.69 22.45 27.72
N LEU A 113 -16.89 21.58 28.70
CA LEU A 113 -17.79 20.42 28.60
C LEU A 113 -19.27 20.85 28.63
N TYR A 114 -20.13 20.10 27.93
CA TYR A 114 -21.56 20.38 27.82
C TYR A 114 -22.30 20.37 29.17
N ALA A 115 -21.97 19.41 30.04
CA ALA A 115 -22.52 19.31 31.39
C ALA A 115 -21.45 18.88 32.40
N GLU A 116 -21.83 18.79 33.68
CA GLU A 116 -20.91 18.43 34.75
C GLU A 116 -20.46 16.96 34.69
N VAL A 117 -19.17 16.74 34.89
CA VAL A 117 -18.52 15.43 35.07
C VAL A 117 -17.89 15.32 36.45
N GLU A 118 -17.70 14.09 36.94
CA GLU A 118 -17.01 13.85 38.20
C GLU A 118 -15.50 14.08 38.05
N ALA A 119 -15.00 15.15 38.65
CA ALA A 119 -13.59 15.54 38.54
C ALA A 119 -12.60 14.51 39.14
N ASN A 120 -13.04 13.73 40.14
CA ASN A 120 -12.20 12.75 40.85
C ASN A 120 -12.33 11.30 40.31
N GLY A 121 -13.10 11.08 39.24
CA GLY A 121 -13.40 9.76 38.69
C GLY A 121 -12.90 9.50 37.26
N ALA A 122 -12.06 10.38 36.71
CA ALA A 122 -11.59 10.23 35.33
C ALA A 122 -10.53 9.13 35.20
N ASP A 123 -10.82 8.08 34.42
CA ASP A 123 -9.83 7.05 34.08
C ASP A 123 -9.04 7.46 32.84
N ILE A 124 -7.71 7.37 32.90
CA ILE A 124 -6.81 7.83 31.84
C ILE A 124 -5.87 6.68 31.46
N ALA A 125 -6.00 6.22 30.22
CA ALA A 125 -5.16 5.18 29.64
C ALA A 125 -4.24 5.74 28.55
N LEU A 126 -2.92 5.58 28.74
CA LEU A 126 -1.92 5.98 27.76
C LEU A 126 -1.56 4.84 26.81
N ARG A 127 -1.54 5.14 25.51
CA ARG A 127 -0.95 4.30 24.45
C ARG A 127 0.16 5.08 23.74
N HIS A 128 0.92 4.39 22.90
CA HIS A 128 2.05 4.98 22.17
C HIS A 128 1.61 6.01 21.10
N ASP A 129 0.34 5.99 20.69
CA ASP A 129 -0.23 6.81 19.63
C ASP A 129 -1.48 7.62 20.02
N HIS A 130 -2.02 7.41 21.23
CA HIS A 130 -3.18 8.13 21.75
C HIS A 130 -3.30 8.06 23.28
N VAL A 131 -4.11 8.97 23.83
CA VAL A 131 -4.53 9.01 25.24
C VAL A 131 -6.04 8.85 25.27
N ARG A 132 -6.53 7.82 25.96
CA ARG A 132 -7.96 7.62 26.20
C ARG A 132 -8.31 8.18 27.57
N VAL A 133 -9.31 9.05 27.64
CA VAL A 133 -9.81 9.68 28.86
C VAL A 133 -11.29 9.33 28.99
N THR A 134 -11.64 8.63 30.07
CA THR A 134 -13.02 8.27 30.39
C THR A 134 -13.51 9.20 31.50
N LEU A 135 -14.55 9.96 31.24
CA LEU A 135 -15.17 10.91 32.16
C LEU A 135 -16.52 10.39 32.63
N THR A 136 -16.70 10.23 33.94
CA THR A 136 -18.02 9.88 34.52
C THR A 136 -18.93 11.10 34.50
N LYS A 137 -20.13 10.95 33.95
CA LYS A 137 -21.17 12.00 33.93
C LYS A 137 -21.79 12.11 35.32
N LYS A 138 -21.96 13.34 35.81
CA LYS A 138 -22.67 13.57 37.08
C LYS A 138 -24.18 13.33 36.97
N VAL A 139 -24.74 13.53 35.78
CA VAL A 139 -26.13 13.21 35.44
C VAL A 139 -26.11 12.30 34.23
N ALA A 140 -26.71 11.11 34.37
CA ALA A 140 -26.81 10.10 33.32
C ALA A 140 -27.81 10.53 32.23
N ALA A 141 -27.42 11.52 31.43
CA ALA A 141 -28.19 12.05 30.31
C ALA A 141 -27.36 12.03 29.02
N PRO A 142 -27.98 11.86 27.84
CA PRO A 142 -27.29 11.90 26.57
C PRO A 142 -26.85 13.34 26.22
N TRP A 143 -25.59 13.50 25.86
CA TRP A 143 -25.00 14.77 25.44
C TRP A 143 -25.18 14.94 23.93
N ARG A 144 -25.76 16.06 23.51
CA ARG A 144 -25.93 16.39 22.08
C ARG A 144 -24.64 16.92 21.44
N SER A 145 -23.73 17.44 22.26
CA SER A 145 -22.40 17.94 21.89
C SER A 145 -21.41 17.68 23.02
N LEU A 146 -20.12 17.58 22.71
CA LEU A 146 -19.09 17.48 23.74
C LEU A 146 -18.95 18.79 24.51
N GLN A 147 -19.09 19.90 23.78
CA GLN A 147 -18.89 21.23 24.30
C GLN A 147 -20.21 21.95 24.60
N GLU A 148 -20.12 22.92 25.51
CA GLU A 148 -21.23 23.79 25.91
C GLU A 148 -21.93 24.46 24.72
N ALA A 149 -23.23 24.69 24.88
CA ALA A 149 -24.05 25.34 23.86
C ALA A 149 -23.48 26.72 23.47
N GLY A 150 -23.42 27.00 22.16
CA GLY A 150 -22.84 28.24 21.63
C GLY A 150 -21.37 28.15 21.24
N ILE A 151 -20.66 27.06 21.58
CA ILE A 151 -19.29 26.84 21.12
C ILE A 151 -19.32 26.05 19.80
N PRO A 152 -18.71 26.56 18.70
CA PRO A 152 -18.66 25.83 17.45
C PRO A 152 -17.81 24.56 17.61
N LYS A 153 -18.22 23.50 16.92
CA LYS A 153 -17.51 22.21 16.94
C LYS A 153 -16.05 22.39 16.57
N HIS A 154 -15.14 21.81 17.35
CA HIS A 154 -13.71 22.01 17.11
C HIS A 154 -13.31 21.35 15.77
N PRO A 155 -12.46 21.97 14.93
CA PRO A 155 -12.08 21.43 13.61
C PRO A 155 -11.45 20.03 13.67
N ASN A 156 -10.79 19.72 14.78
CA ASN A 156 -10.13 18.43 15.05
C ASN A 156 -11.01 17.45 15.86
N GLU A 157 -12.23 17.84 16.24
CA GLU A 157 -13.20 16.97 16.91
C GLU A 157 -13.82 15.99 15.90
N ARG A 158 -13.88 14.72 16.28
CA ARG A 158 -14.49 13.63 15.52
C ARG A 158 -15.43 12.84 16.44
N PRO A 159 -16.53 12.28 15.93
CA PRO A 159 -17.31 11.31 16.71
C PRO A 159 -16.52 9.99 16.83
N ASP A 160 -16.59 9.35 18.00
CA ASP A 160 -16.11 8.00 18.21
C ASP A 160 -17.22 7.00 17.90
N PHE A 161 -17.32 6.57 16.64
CA PHE A 161 -18.41 5.71 16.20
C PHE A 161 -18.50 4.40 16.98
N ASP A 162 -17.39 3.89 17.50
CA ASP A 162 -17.36 2.64 18.28
C ASP A 162 -18.08 2.79 19.64
N LEU A 163 -18.33 4.03 20.08
CA LEU A 163 -18.90 4.40 21.38
C LEU A 163 -20.14 5.30 21.25
N VAL A 164 -20.89 5.17 20.15
CA VAL A 164 -22.19 5.86 19.95
C VAL A 164 -23.32 4.88 20.23
N GLY A 165 -23.77 4.74 21.47
CA GLY A 165 -24.92 3.91 21.81
C GLY A 165 -25.36 4.09 23.26
N ASP A 166 -26.67 4.07 23.50
CA ASP A 166 -27.28 4.29 24.82
C ASP A 166 -27.32 2.99 25.69
N GLY A 167 -26.77 1.88 25.18
CA GLY A 167 -26.86 0.54 25.76
C GLY A 167 -25.79 0.21 26.81
N GLU A 168 -26.20 -0.58 27.79
CA GLU A 168 -25.38 -1.18 28.84
C GLU A 168 -24.61 -2.40 28.29
N ASP A 169 -23.67 -2.19 27.37
CA ASP A 169 -22.74 -3.27 27.01
C ASP A 169 -21.76 -3.48 28.18
N GLU A 170 -21.99 -4.57 28.94
CA GLU A 170 -21.04 -5.16 29.89
C GLU A 170 -19.72 -5.51 29.19
N ASP A 171 -18.64 -5.42 29.95
CA ASP A 171 -17.25 -5.50 29.49
C ASP A 171 -16.91 -6.81 28.75
N GLU A 172 -16.95 -6.82 27.42
CA GLU A 172 -16.21 -7.80 26.61
C GLU A 172 -14.74 -7.31 26.47
N ASP A 173 -13.91 -7.68 27.46
CA ASP A 173 -12.44 -7.69 27.43
C ASP A 173 -11.74 -6.47 26.78
N GLU A 174 -11.89 -5.28 27.36
CA GLU A 174 -11.01 -4.15 27.01
C GLU A 174 -9.59 -4.34 27.59
N ASP A 175 -8.64 -4.62 26.70
CA ASP A 175 -7.26 -4.10 26.75
C ASP A 175 -6.44 -4.33 28.05
N VAL A 176 -5.98 -5.57 28.26
CA VAL A 176 -5.01 -6.00 29.33
C VAL A 176 -3.60 -5.36 29.20
N LEU A 177 -3.45 -4.23 28.49
CA LEU A 177 -2.15 -3.60 28.22
C LEU A 177 -2.12 -2.08 28.46
N CYS A 178 -3.19 -1.49 29.00
CA CYS A 178 -3.23 -0.07 29.36
C CYS A 178 -2.41 0.19 30.65
N ARG A 179 -1.66 1.30 30.68
CA ARG A 179 -0.91 1.73 31.87
C ARG A 179 -1.65 2.90 32.53
N PRO A 180 -1.96 2.83 33.83
CA PRO A 180 -2.62 3.93 34.53
C PRO A 180 -1.68 5.14 34.67
N VAL A 181 -2.24 6.35 34.53
CA VAL A 181 -1.55 7.62 34.80
C VAL A 181 -1.85 8.07 36.22
N ARG A 182 -0.85 8.65 36.89
CA ARG A 182 -1.01 9.25 38.22
C ARG A 182 -2.00 10.42 38.13
N SER A 183 -3.23 10.25 38.64
CA SER A 183 -4.08 11.38 38.99
C SER A 183 -3.49 12.05 40.24
N LYS A 184 -3.56 13.38 40.33
CA LYS A 184 -3.07 14.13 41.50
C LYS A 184 -3.98 13.99 42.74
N SER A 185 -5.02 13.15 42.71
CA SER A 185 -6.09 13.18 43.73
C SER A 185 -6.57 11.82 44.29
N ALA A 186 -5.85 10.70 44.14
CA ALA A 186 -6.29 9.41 44.72
C ALA A 186 -5.30 8.81 45.76
N PRO A 187 -5.79 8.33 46.93
CA PRO A 187 -4.96 7.70 47.95
C PRO A 187 -4.53 6.27 47.55
N ALA A 188 -3.35 5.87 48.05
CA ALA A 188 -2.69 4.63 47.69
C ALA A 188 -3.35 3.40 48.32
N GLY A 189 -3.94 2.51 47.51
CA GLY A 189 -4.32 1.19 47.99
C GLY A 189 -5.23 0.39 47.05
N ALA A 190 -4.65 -0.31 46.06
CA ALA A 190 -5.14 -1.59 45.52
C ALA A 190 -4.24 -2.05 44.36
N ARG A 191 -3.32 -2.99 44.62
CA ARG A 191 -2.58 -3.71 43.56
C ARG A 191 -3.41 -4.89 43.08
N LYS A 192 -4.07 -4.80 41.91
CA LYS A 192 -4.50 -6.00 41.17
C LYS A 192 -3.28 -6.58 40.41
N ARG A 193 -3.01 -7.87 40.62
CA ARG A 193 -1.94 -8.63 39.93
C ARG A 193 -2.35 -8.86 38.46
N GLU A 194 -1.52 -8.40 37.52
CA GLU A 194 -1.62 -8.69 36.09
C GLU A 194 -0.91 -10.01 35.71
N PRO A 195 -1.33 -10.69 34.62
CA PRO A 195 -0.73 -11.96 34.17
C PRO A 195 0.67 -11.78 33.54
N SER A 196 1.60 -12.67 33.90
CA SER A 196 3.06 -12.54 33.74
C SER A 196 3.68 -13.03 32.44
N ASN A 197 2.93 -13.68 31.54
CA ASN A 197 3.55 -14.63 30.61
C ASN A 197 4.07 -14.01 29.29
N LEU A 198 3.45 -12.94 28.75
CA LEU A 198 3.93 -12.29 27.51
C LEU A 198 5.06 -11.27 27.74
N LYS A 199 5.15 -10.66 28.92
CA LYS A 199 6.22 -9.69 29.25
C LYS A 199 7.58 -10.40 29.39
N SER A 200 7.58 -11.65 29.87
CA SER A 200 8.77 -12.50 30.06
C SER A 200 9.58 -12.69 28.77
N PHE A 201 8.95 -13.11 27.67
CA PHE A 201 9.65 -13.40 26.41
C PHE A 201 10.20 -12.13 25.75
N ALA A 202 9.42 -11.06 25.70
CA ALA A 202 9.87 -9.78 25.11
C ALA A 202 10.98 -9.10 25.93
N GLN A 203 11.02 -9.32 27.24
CA GLN A 203 12.11 -8.85 28.12
C GLN A 203 13.37 -9.70 27.94
N LEU A 204 13.24 -11.03 27.83
CA LEU A 204 14.33 -11.96 27.52
C LEU A 204 14.94 -11.70 26.14
N ALA A 205 14.11 -11.52 25.11
CA ALA A 205 14.59 -11.21 23.77
C ALA A 205 15.35 -9.87 23.74
N ARG A 206 14.92 -8.86 24.52
CA ARG A 206 15.59 -7.56 24.61
C ARG A 206 16.94 -7.59 25.34
N SER A 207 17.16 -8.53 26.27
CA SER A 207 18.41 -8.60 27.04
C SER A 207 19.56 -9.20 26.22
N TRP A 208 19.27 -10.10 25.29
CA TRP A 208 20.26 -10.76 24.43
C TRP A 208 20.54 -10.02 23.10
N MET A 209 19.70 -9.06 22.72
CA MET A 209 19.79 -8.43 21.41
C MET A 209 20.74 -7.21 21.36
N PRO A 210 21.54 -7.07 20.29
CA PRO A 210 22.31 -5.85 20.02
C PRO A 210 21.45 -4.58 20.07
N SER A 211 22.03 -3.50 20.59
CA SER A 211 21.35 -2.21 20.80
C SER A 211 20.69 -1.64 19.53
N PHE A 212 21.28 -1.87 18.36
CA PHE A 212 20.73 -1.41 17.08
C PHE A 212 19.46 -2.18 16.62
N LEU A 213 19.22 -3.39 17.13
CA LEU A 213 18.03 -4.19 16.79
C LEU A 213 16.84 -3.88 17.72
N LYS A 214 17.09 -3.31 18.90
CA LYS A 214 16.04 -3.01 19.90
C LYS A 214 14.90 -2.13 19.36
N PRO A 215 15.14 -1.09 18.54
CA PRO A 215 14.07 -0.30 17.92
C PRO A 215 13.20 -1.12 16.96
N ILE A 216 13.81 -2.04 16.20
CA ILE A 216 13.10 -2.92 15.26
C ILE A 216 12.19 -3.88 16.02
N LEU A 217 12.70 -4.52 17.08
CA LEU A 217 11.89 -5.39 17.92
C LEU A 217 10.77 -4.61 18.62
N SER A 218 11.04 -3.39 19.11
CA SER A 218 9.99 -2.54 19.68
C SER A 218 8.91 -2.16 18.66
N LEU A 219 9.30 -1.90 17.41
CA LEU A 219 8.37 -1.63 16.33
C LEU A 219 7.51 -2.86 16.04
N ILE A 220 8.12 -4.04 15.88
CA ILE A 220 7.39 -5.29 15.63
C ILE A 220 6.42 -5.60 16.76
N LEU A 221 6.85 -5.46 18.02
CA LEU A 221 6.01 -5.68 19.19
C LEU A 221 4.90 -4.62 19.37
N SER A 222 4.99 -3.49 18.67
CA SER A 222 3.94 -2.46 18.67
C SER A 222 2.84 -2.70 17.63
N LEU A 223 3.06 -3.63 16.69
CA LEU A 223 2.08 -3.94 15.66
C LEU A 223 0.93 -4.76 16.25
N SER A 224 -0.30 -4.39 15.89
CA SER A 224 -1.45 -5.25 16.19
C SER A 224 -1.51 -6.44 15.23
N VAL A 225 -2.24 -7.50 15.62
CA VAL A 225 -2.48 -8.69 14.76
C VAL A 225 -3.01 -8.30 13.38
N PHE A 226 -3.89 -7.30 13.31
CA PHE A 226 -4.44 -6.80 12.05
C PHE A 226 -3.38 -6.11 11.17
N GLU A 227 -2.38 -5.44 11.74
CA GLU A 227 -1.28 -4.83 10.97
C GLU A 227 -0.25 -5.88 10.50
N LEU A 228 -0.11 -6.98 11.23
CA LEU A 228 0.71 -8.11 10.83
C LEU A 228 0.09 -8.90 9.66
N LEU A 229 -1.23 -8.86 9.52
CA LEU A 229 -1.96 -9.60 8.49
C LEU A 229 -1.51 -9.26 7.04
N PRO A 230 -1.50 -7.99 6.57
CA PRO A 230 -1.00 -7.68 5.23
C PRO A 230 0.49 -8.04 5.04
N ILE A 231 1.31 -7.93 6.09
CA ILE A 231 2.72 -8.33 6.05
C ILE A 231 2.84 -9.84 5.79
N ALA A 232 2.07 -10.65 6.54
CA ALA A 232 2.06 -12.10 6.39
C ALA A 232 1.58 -12.54 5.01
N ILE A 233 0.50 -11.94 4.50
CA ILE A 233 -0.05 -12.28 3.17
C ILE A 233 0.94 -11.91 2.07
N ILE A 234 1.51 -10.71 2.08
CA ILE A 234 2.53 -10.29 1.09
C ILE A 234 3.74 -11.22 1.13
N THR A 235 4.19 -11.61 2.33
CA THR A 235 5.30 -12.56 2.51
C THR A 235 4.95 -13.94 1.92
N GLY A 236 3.72 -14.43 2.16
CA GLY A 236 3.23 -15.67 1.56
C GLY A 236 3.22 -15.62 0.02
N HIS A 237 2.82 -14.49 -0.56
CA HIS A 237 2.90 -14.27 -2.01
C HIS A 237 4.35 -14.35 -2.53
N VAL A 238 5.32 -13.79 -1.81
CA VAL A 238 6.74 -13.88 -2.18
C VAL A 238 7.24 -15.32 -2.12
N ALA A 239 6.85 -16.07 -1.07
CA ALA A 239 7.24 -17.47 -0.92
C ALA A 239 6.73 -18.34 -2.08
N LEU A 240 5.47 -18.14 -2.49
CA LEU A 240 4.79 -18.94 -3.50
C LEU A 240 5.02 -18.46 -4.94
N ASN A 241 5.35 -17.19 -5.14
CA ASN A 241 5.54 -16.56 -6.45
C ASN A 241 6.85 -15.74 -6.47
N PRO A 242 8.02 -16.39 -6.36
CA PRO A 242 9.30 -15.69 -6.29
C PRO A 242 9.73 -15.09 -7.62
N TYR A 243 9.32 -15.70 -8.73
CA TYR A 243 9.75 -15.35 -10.08
C TYR A 243 8.98 -14.15 -10.65
N ASN A 244 9.57 -13.57 -11.70
CA ASN A 244 9.09 -12.34 -12.32
C ASN A 244 8.46 -12.57 -13.70
N LYS A 245 7.73 -11.56 -14.16
CA LYS A 245 7.28 -11.43 -15.55
C LYS A 245 8.10 -10.36 -16.28
N VAL A 246 7.87 -10.24 -17.58
CA VAL A 246 8.62 -9.32 -18.46
C VAL A 246 8.51 -7.87 -17.99
N GLU A 247 7.37 -7.47 -17.46
CA GLU A 247 7.10 -6.08 -17.12
C GLU A 247 7.79 -5.63 -15.82
N GLU A 248 8.31 -6.59 -15.06
CA GLU A 248 9.15 -6.39 -13.86
C GLU A 248 10.65 -6.40 -14.20
N SER A 249 10.99 -6.81 -15.43
CA SER A 249 12.36 -7.19 -15.82
C SER A 249 13.35 -6.07 -15.53
N PHE A 250 13.11 -4.85 -16.04
CA PHE A 250 14.03 -3.73 -15.81
C PHE A 250 14.33 -3.52 -14.33
N GLY A 251 13.28 -3.35 -13.50
CA GLY A 251 13.45 -3.06 -12.07
C GLY A 251 14.18 -4.18 -11.34
N LEU A 252 13.95 -5.42 -11.74
CA LEU A 252 14.61 -6.59 -11.15
C LEU A 252 16.07 -6.69 -11.55
N GLN A 253 16.37 -6.62 -12.86
CA GLN A 253 17.73 -6.76 -13.39
C GLN A 253 18.61 -5.58 -12.93
N ALA A 254 18.08 -4.36 -12.94
CA ALA A 254 18.78 -3.20 -12.40
C ALA A 254 19.14 -3.39 -10.91
N THR A 255 18.23 -3.97 -10.11
CA THR A 255 18.50 -4.27 -8.69
C THR A 255 19.57 -5.36 -8.55
N HIS A 256 19.54 -6.41 -9.39
CA HIS A 256 20.60 -7.41 -9.44
C HIS A 256 21.95 -6.73 -9.74
N ASP A 257 22.02 -5.90 -10.77
CA ASP A 257 23.26 -5.33 -11.24
C ASP A 257 23.88 -4.38 -10.22
N LEU A 258 23.06 -3.59 -9.53
CA LEU A 258 23.49 -2.76 -8.40
C LEU A 258 24.07 -3.60 -7.25
N LEU A 259 23.52 -4.78 -6.96
CA LEU A 259 23.98 -5.66 -5.88
C LEU A 259 25.28 -6.41 -6.24
N PHE A 260 25.38 -6.93 -7.46
CA PHE A 260 26.45 -7.84 -7.87
C PHE A 260 27.53 -7.19 -8.73
N HIS A 261 27.17 -6.29 -9.65
CA HIS A 261 28.11 -5.58 -10.53
C HIS A 261 28.54 -4.22 -9.97
N ARG A 262 27.71 -3.61 -9.10
CA ARG A 262 28.02 -2.36 -8.37
C ARG A 262 28.42 -1.24 -9.33
N MET A 263 29.68 -0.81 -9.33
CA MET A 263 30.16 0.29 -10.16
C MET A 263 30.60 -0.14 -11.57
N ASP A 264 30.64 -1.45 -11.87
CA ASP A 264 30.91 -1.95 -13.21
C ASP A 264 29.68 -1.80 -14.10
N LEU A 265 29.45 -0.57 -14.58
CA LEU A 265 28.30 -0.23 -15.42
C LEU A 265 28.31 -0.99 -16.76
N SER A 266 29.48 -1.40 -17.26
CA SER A 266 29.59 -2.19 -18.50
C SER A 266 28.86 -3.53 -18.42
N ALA A 267 28.75 -4.11 -17.23
CA ALA A 267 28.14 -5.41 -17.03
C ALA A 267 26.61 -5.37 -16.87
N TYR A 268 25.99 -4.19 -16.87
CA TYR A 268 24.56 -4.04 -16.60
C TYR A 268 23.70 -4.54 -17.78
N ASP A 269 22.58 -5.21 -17.45
CA ASP A 269 21.69 -5.88 -18.40
C ASP A 269 21.08 -4.90 -19.41
N HIS A 270 20.73 -3.69 -19.00
CA HIS A 270 20.06 -2.70 -19.86
C HIS A 270 20.95 -2.14 -20.98
N HIS A 271 22.27 -2.32 -20.90
CA HIS A 271 23.17 -1.97 -22.01
C HIS A 271 23.24 -3.04 -23.09
N MET A 272 23.06 -4.31 -22.71
CA MET A 272 23.00 -5.42 -23.67
C MET A 272 21.59 -5.64 -24.20
N PHE A 273 20.58 -5.45 -23.35
CA PHE A 273 19.17 -5.64 -23.65
C PHE A 273 18.38 -4.41 -23.22
N PRO A 274 18.56 -3.27 -23.92
CA PRO A 274 17.75 -2.09 -23.67
C PRO A 274 16.29 -2.43 -23.99
N GLY A 275 15.43 -2.39 -22.99
CA GLY A 275 13.99 -2.48 -23.22
C GLY A 275 13.50 -1.33 -24.12
N VAL A 276 12.25 -1.41 -24.58
CA VAL A 276 11.67 -0.46 -25.55
C VAL A 276 11.77 1.01 -25.12
N VAL A 277 11.66 1.26 -23.81
CA VAL A 277 11.77 2.61 -23.22
C VAL A 277 12.61 2.56 -21.95
N PRO A 278 13.40 3.60 -21.66
CA PRO A 278 14.16 3.66 -20.42
C PRO A 278 13.22 3.79 -19.22
N ARG A 279 13.73 3.36 -18.07
CA ARG A 279 13.05 3.40 -16.78
C ARG A 279 14.03 3.94 -15.74
N THR A 280 13.50 4.55 -14.69
CA THR A 280 14.33 5.12 -13.63
C THR A 280 14.98 4.04 -12.76
N PHE A 281 16.25 4.25 -12.41
CA PHE A 281 17.02 3.48 -11.44
C PHE A 281 16.74 3.89 -9.99
N LEU A 282 16.00 4.97 -9.72
CA LEU A 282 15.74 5.42 -8.34
C LEU A 282 15.00 4.37 -7.50
N GLY A 283 14.07 3.62 -8.09
CA GLY A 283 13.41 2.48 -7.44
C GLY A 283 14.39 1.34 -7.15
N PRO A 284 15.09 0.81 -8.17
CA PRO A 284 16.15 -0.19 -8.00
C PRO A 284 17.26 0.21 -7.01
N LEU A 285 17.69 1.47 -6.98
CA LEU A 285 18.69 1.98 -6.04
C LEU A 285 18.23 1.91 -4.59
N LEU A 286 16.99 2.39 -4.32
CA LEU A 286 16.38 2.26 -3.00
C LEU A 286 16.32 0.78 -2.58
N LEU A 287 15.90 -0.08 -3.51
CA LEU A 287 15.70 -1.50 -3.24
C LEU A 287 17.03 -2.25 -3.00
N ALA A 288 18.03 -2.01 -3.84
CA ALA A 288 19.37 -2.56 -3.70
C ALA A 288 20.02 -2.07 -2.40
N GLY A 289 19.90 -0.77 -2.09
CA GLY A 289 20.41 -0.20 -0.85
C GLY A 289 19.85 -0.89 0.39
N CYS A 290 18.52 -1.01 0.47
CA CYS A 290 17.85 -1.70 1.59
C CYS A 290 18.14 -3.21 1.65
N SER A 291 18.36 -3.86 0.50
CA SER A 291 18.61 -5.30 0.43
C SER A 291 20.08 -5.67 0.67
N SER A 292 21.00 -4.74 0.40
CA SER A 292 22.45 -4.99 0.36
C SER A 292 23.04 -5.62 1.62
N PRO A 293 22.66 -5.23 2.87
CA PRO A 293 23.29 -5.81 4.05
C PRO A 293 22.95 -7.30 4.18
N LEU A 294 21.68 -7.67 3.96
CA LEU A 294 21.23 -9.05 4.05
C LEU A 294 21.76 -9.90 2.88
N VAL A 295 21.77 -9.35 1.67
CA VAL A 295 22.35 -10.03 0.50
C VAL A 295 23.85 -10.25 0.68
N ALA A 296 24.59 -9.30 1.27
CA ALA A 296 26.01 -9.47 1.57
C ALA A 296 26.24 -10.59 2.58
N CYS A 297 25.48 -10.62 3.68
CA CYS A 297 25.56 -11.71 4.67
C CYS A 297 25.26 -13.09 4.04
N LEU A 298 24.21 -13.17 3.22
CA LEU A 298 23.85 -14.41 2.52
C LEU A 298 24.93 -14.84 1.53
N SER A 299 25.52 -13.89 0.81
CA SER A 299 26.60 -14.16 -0.15
C SER A 299 27.86 -14.68 0.56
N LEU A 300 28.21 -14.10 1.73
CA LEU A 300 29.31 -14.59 2.57
C LEU A 300 29.04 -15.99 3.12
N ALA A 301 27.78 -16.34 3.36
CA ALA A 301 27.35 -17.69 3.76
C ALA A 301 27.27 -18.68 2.58
N GLY A 302 27.68 -18.28 1.37
CA GLY A 302 27.63 -19.12 0.17
C GLY A 302 26.23 -19.34 -0.40
N ALA A 303 25.24 -18.52 -0.02
CA ALA A 303 23.89 -18.63 -0.56
C ALA A 303 23.84 -18.28 -2.05
N THR A 304 22.87 -18.87 -2.76
CA THR A 304 22.68 -18.63 -4.20
C THR A 304 22.09 -17.25 -4.47
N LYS A 305 22.25 -16.76 -5.70
CA LYS A 305 21.57 -15.54 -6.16
C LYS A 305 20.04 -15.63 -6.04
N LEU A 306 19.46 -16.82 -6.10
CA LEU A 306 18.03 -17.03 -5.84
C LEU A 306 17.64 -16.58 -4.43
N ALA A 307 18.48 -16.81 -3.41
CA ALA A 307 18.20 -16.28 -2.08
C ALA A 307 18.17 -14.74 -2.06
N ALA A 308 19.05 -14.09 -2.84
CA ALA A 308 19.03 -12.64 -2.99
C ALA A 308 17.74 -12.14 -3.69
N LEU A 309 17.18 -12.90 -4.64
CA LEU A 309 15.86 -12.60 -5.23
C LEU A 309 14.78 -12.57 -4.14
N TYR A 310 14.70 -13.60 -3.30
CA TYR A 310 13.74 -13.62 -2.19
C TYR A 310 13.90 -12.41 -1.27
N VAL A 311 15.12 -12.04 -0.91
CA VAL A 311 15.39 -10.86 -0.07
C VAL A 311 14.88 -9.59 -0.74
N VAL A 312 15.25 -9.35 -2.00
CA VAL A 312 14.81 -8.16 -2.76
C VAL A 312 13.28 -8.08 -2.81
N ARG A 313 12.62 -9.20 -3.08
CA ARG A 313 11.15 -9.30 -3.11
C ARG A 313 10.52 -9.02 -1.74
N LEU A 314 11.08 -9.58 -0.67
CA LEU A 314 10.60 -9.36 0.69
C LEU A 314 10.79 -7.91 1.13
N VAL A 315 11.95 -7.30 0.85
CA VAL A 315 12.20 -5.89 1.17
C VAL A 315 11.19 -4.98 0.48
N LEU A 316 10.95 -5.16 -0.82
CA LEU A 316 9.94 -4.38 -1.54
C LEU A 316 8.52 -4.62 -0.98
N GLY A 317 8.19 -5.88 -0.69
CA GLY A 317 6.92 -6.25 -0.07
C GLY A 317 6.71 -5.60 1.30
N LEU A 318 7.75 -5.55 2.14
CA LEU A 318 7.72 -4.91 3.46
C LEU A 318 7.57 -3.39 3.34
N LEU A 319 8.28 -2.75 2.41
CA LEU A 319 8.12 -1.31 2.14
C LEU A 319 6.67 -0.98 1.70
N SER A 320 6.10 -1.80 0.81
CA SER A 320 4.69 -1.68 0.42
C SER A 320 3.75 -1.91 1.60
N ALA A 321 4.03 -2.90 2.45
CA ALA A 321 3.24 -3.18 3.65
C ALA A 321 3.26 -2.02 4.65
N CYS A 322 4.40 -1.33 4.83
CA CYS A 322 4.46 -0.12 5.64
C CYS A 322 3.50 0.97 5.14
N GLY A 323 3.38 1.13 3.82
CA GLY A 323 2.41 2.04 3.22
C GLY A 323 0.97 1.62 3.47
N VAL A 324 0.65 0.32 3.35
CA VAL A 324 -0.68 -0.22 3.68
C VAL A 324 -1.01 0.01 5.16
N VAL A 325 -0.07 -0.27 6.07
CA VAL A 325 -0.24 -0.03 7.51
C VAL A 325 -0.44 1.46 7.79
N ALA A 326 0.23 2.37 7.08
CA ALA A 326 -0.01 3.80 7.20
C ALA A 326 -1.46 4.18 6.83
N VAL A 327 -1.99 3.61 5.74
CA VAL A 327 -3.41 3.77 5.35
C VAL A 327 -4.33 3.18 6.42
N MET A 328 -4.04 1.99 6.94
CA MET A 328 -4.83 1.37 8.01
C MET A 328 -4.88 2.25 9.26
N ARG A 329 -3.73 2.77 9.70
CA ARG A 329 -3.66 3.67 10.86
C ARG A 329 -4.41 4.98 10.61
N ALA A 330 -4.35 5.55 9.40
CA ALA A 330 -5.14 6.72 9.03
C ALA A 330 -6.66 6.41 9.07
N THR A 331 -7.06 5.24 8.56
CA THR A 331 -8.44 4.75 8.65
C THR A 331 -8.89 4.59 10.10
N ARG A 332 -8.05 4.02 10.97
CA ARG A 332 -8.33 3.93 12.41
C ARG A 332 -8.58 5.31 13.01
N ARG A 333 -7.68 6.26 12.73
CA ARG A 333 -7.78 7.65 13.23
C ARG A 333 -9.02 8.38 12.72
N GLN A 334 -9.46 8.17 11.49
CA GLN A 334 -10.60 8.92 10.94
C GLN A 334 -11.95 8.22 11.09
N TYR A 335 -11.98 6.88 11.04
CA TYR A 335 -13.22 6.10 10.89
C TYR A 335 -13.50 5.08 12.00
N GLY A 336 -12.55 4.81 12.90
CA GLY A 336 -12.77 3.91 14.05
C GLY A 336 -12.01 2.60 13.94
N TYR A 337 -12.01 1.81 15.02
CA TYR A 337 -11.31 0.54 15.09
C TYR A 337 -11.98 -0.52 14.21
N ASP A 338 -13.30 -0.50 14.07
CA ASP A 338 -14.04 -1.43 13.22
C ASP A 338 -13.69 -1.28 11.74
N ALA A 339 -13.61 -0.04 11.24
CA ALA A 339 -13.16 0.23 9.88
C ALA A 339 -11.71 -0.21 9.65
N PHE A 340 -10.86 -0.06 10.67
CA PHE A 340 -9.48 -0.55 10.65
C PHE A 340 -9.40 -2.08 10.55
N ARG A 341 -10.19 -2.81 11.35
CA ARG A 341 -10.28 -4.28 11.29
C ARG A 341 -10.82 -4.76 9.94
N ALA A 342 -11.92 -4.14 9.49
CA ALA A 342 -12.53 -4.46 8.20
C ALA A 342 -11.55 -4.24 7.04
N LEU A 343 -10.77 -3.15 7.06
CA LEU A 343 -9.76 -2.87 6.04
C LEU A 343 -8.66 -3.93 6.01
N ALA A 344 -8.19 -4.38 7.17
CA ALA A 344 -7.20 -5.45 7.28
C ALA A 344 -7.72 -6.76 6.67
N LEU A 345 -8.94 -7.16 7.03
CA LEU A 345 -9.57 -8.39 6.55
C LEU A 345 -9.85 -8.34 5.05
N LEU A 346 -10.43 -7.24 4.56
CA LEU A 346 -10.67 -7.05 3.13
C LEU A 346 -9.38 -7.11 2.32
N SER A 347 -8.33 -6.43 2.78
CA SER A 347 -7.03 -6.43 2.10
C SER A 347 -6.38 -7.82 2.08
N ALA A 348 -6.58 -8.62 3.15
CA ALA A 348 -6.08 -9.99 3.23
C ALA A 348 -6.86 -10.97 2.33
N CYS A 349 -8.14 -10.70 2.07
CA CYS A 349 -8.99 -11.49 1.19
C CYS A 349 -8.89 -11.09 -0.29
N GLN A 350 -8.04 -10.12 -0.65
CA GLN A 350 -7.83 -9.68 -2.04
C GLN A 350 -6.52 -10.22 -2.59
N PHE A 351 -6.55 -10.78 -3.80
CA PHE A 351 -5.35 -11.34 -4.45
C PHE A 351 -4.43 -10.27 -5.04
N HIS A 352 -5.00 -9.32 -5.79
CA HIS A 352 -4.22 -8.52 -6.73
C HIS A 352 -3.23 -7.58 -6.03
N TYR A 353 -3.68 -6.82 -5.03
CA TYR A 353 -2.78 -5.88 -4.37
C TYR A 353 -1.61 -6.58 -3.65
N PRO A 354 -1.82 -7.59 -2.77
CA PRO A 354 -0.72 -8.32 -2.16
C PRO A 354 0.20 -9.03 -3.16
N PHE A 355 -0.35 -9.55 -4.27
CA PHE A 355 0.44 -10.15 -5.34
C PHE A 355 1.40 -9.16 -6.00
N TYR A 356 0.97 -7.92 -6.25
CA TYR A 356 1.82 -6.87 -6.86
C TYR A 356 2.76 -6.18 -5.87
N ALA A 357 2.46 -6.20 -4.57
CA ALA A 357 3.16 -5.42 -3.55
C ALA A 357 4.68 -5.72 -3.43
N SER A 358 5.12 -6.92 -3.84
CA SER A 358 6.53 -7.32 -3.86
C SER A 358 7.14 -7.38 -5.27
N ARG A 359 6.37 -7.02 -6.30
CA ARG A 359 6.78 -7.07 -7.71
C ARG A 359 7.53 -5.82 -8.12
N THR A 360 8.67 -5.95 -8.80
CA THR A 360 9.56 -4.83 -9.19
C THR A 360 9.03 -4.04 -10.40
N LEU A 361 7.74 -3.71 -10.34
CA LEU A 361 7.03 -2.91 -11.32
C LEU A 361 7.26 -1.42 -11.04
N PRO A 362 7.32 -0.57 -12.08
CA PRO A 362 7.22 0.89 -11.91
C PRO A 362 6.01 1.29 -11.06
N ASN A 363 4.88 0.60 -11.21
CA ASN A 363 3.67 0.81 -10.41
C ASN A 363 3.86 0.53 -8.93
N THR A 364 4.63 -0.51 -8.58
CA THR A 364 4.87 -0.86 -7.18
C THR A 364 5.81 0.16 -6.54
N PHE A 365 6.86 0.59 -7.26
CA PHE A 365 7.71 1.69 -6.80
C PHE A 365 6.95 3.00 -6.61
N ALA A 366 6.08 3.38 -7.55
CA ALA A 366 5.18 4.52 -7.39
C ALA A 366 4.24 4.35 -6.18
N SER A 367 3.76 3.13 -5.93
CA SER A 367 2.87 2.82 -4.80
C SER A 367 3.53 3.07 -3.44
N LEU A 368 4.86 2.99 -3.33
CA LEU A 368 5.60 3.36 -2.11
C LEU A 368 5.38 4.83 -1.71
N LEU A 369 5.01 5.69 -2.67
CA LEU A 369 4.66 7.10 -2.45
C LEU A 369 3.15 7.32 -2.42
N VAL A 370 2.38 6.61 -3.25
CA VAL A 370 0.92 6.75 -3.33
C VAL A 370 0.22 6.26 -2.05
N LEU A 371 0.70 5.21 -1.40
CA LEU A 371 0.14 4.73 -0.13
C LEU A 371 0.27 5.74 1.01
N PRO A 372 1.47 6.28 1.33
CA PRO A 372 1.58 7.33 2.33
C PRO A 372 0.87 8.62 1.89
N ALA A 373 0.76 8.91 0.59
CA ALA A 373 -0.09 9.99 0.10
C ALA A 373 -1.57 9.73 0.39
N THR A 374 -2.04 8.50 0.23
CA THR A 374 -3.42 8.11 0.55
C THR A 374 -3.68 8.23 2.06
N ALA A 375 -2.74 7.78 2.89
CA ALA A 375 -2.82 7.96 4.35
C ALA A 375 -2.87 9.45 4.74
N ALA A 376 -2.03 10.28 4.11
CA ALA A 376 -2.03 11.73 4.30
C ALA A 376 -3.34 12.38 3.82
N TRP A 377 -3.91 11.90 2.71
CA TRP A 377 -5.20 12.37 2.20
C TRP A 377 -6.33 12.06 3.18
N ILE A 378 -6.38 10.84 3.71
CA ILE A 378 -7.34 10.44 4.75
C ILE A 378 -7.19 11.33 5.99
N ASP A 379 -5.97 11.61 6.43
CA ASP A 379 -5.70 12.51 7.57
C ASP A 379 -5.92 14.00 7.27
N GLY A 380 -6.12 14.38 5.99
CA GLY A 380 -6.33 15.76 5.56
C GLY A 380 -5.04 16.58 5.37
N ASP A 381 -3.86 15.96 5.34
CA ASP A 381 -2.58 16.61 5.08
C ASP A 381 -2.36 16.83 3.57
N VAL A 382 -2.98 17.88 3.04
CA VAL A 382 -2.94 18.25 1.63
C VAL A 382 -1.51 18.48 1.12
N ARG A 383 -0.65 19.12 1.91
CA ARG A 383 0.73 19.44 1.49
C ARG A 383 1.53 18.18 1.22
N ARG A 384 1.39 17.18 2.09
CA ARG A 384 2.06 15.88 1.95
C ARG A 384 1.51 15.10 0.76
N VAL A 385 0.20 15.15 0.51
CA VAL A 385 -0.42 14.54 -0.69
C VAL A 385 0.21 15.10 -1.96
N ILE A 386 0.22 16.43 -2.12
CA ILE A 386 0.76 17.08 -3.32
C ILE A 386 2.23 16.72 -3.52
N ARG A 387 3.06 16.79 -2.48
CA ARG A 387 4.49 16.45 -2.59
C ARG A 387 4.71 15.00 -3.03
N LEU A 388 4.11 14.04 -2.33
CA LEU A 388 4.33 12.61 -2.59
C LEU A 388 3.83 12.21 -3.98
N LEU A 389 2.64 12.66 -4.37
CA LEU A 389 2.11 12.37 -5.71
C LEU A 389 2.89 13.07 -6.81
N THR A 390 3.38 14.30 -6.59
CA THR A 390 4.24 14.99 -7.56
C THR A 390 5.55 14.22 -7.79
N ILE A 391 6.18 13.74 -6.72
CA ILE A 391 7.39 12.90 -6.82
C ILE A 391 7.07 11.61 -7.60
N ALA A 392 5.95 10.96 -7.29
CA ALA A 392 5.53 9.74 -7.99
C ALA A 392 5.28 9.96 -9.49
N VAL A 393 4.63 11.09 -9.84
CA VAL A 393 4.37 11.50 -11.23
C VAL A 393 5.67 11.72 -11.99
N VAL A 394 6.59 12.50 -11.42
CA VAL A 394 7.83 12.90 -12.12
C VAL A 394 8.81 11.74 -12.21
N ILE A 395 8.97 10.92 -11.17
CA ILE A 395 10.04 9.92 -11.15
C ILE A 395 9.59 8.59 -11.75
N PHE A 396 8.38 8.13 -11.42
CA PHE A 396 7.99 6.75 -11.68
C PHE A 396 6.94 6.59 -12.78
N ARG A 397 5.91 7.45 -12.76
CA ARG A 397 4.65 7.19 -13.45
C ARG A 397 3.86 8.47 -13.76
N ALA A 398 4.06 9.03 -14.94
CA ALA A 398 3.44 10.28 -15.37
C ALA A 398 1.91 10.20 -15.38
N GLU A 399 1.32 9.02 -15.58
CA GLU A 399 -0.13 8.85 -15.58
C GLU A 399 -0.79 9.15 -14.23
N LEU A 400 -0.02 9.13 -13.13
CA LEU A 400 -0.53 9.53 -11.82
C LEU A 400 -0.96 11.00 -11.78
N VAL A 401 -0.65 11.80 -12.82
CA VAL A 401 -1.22 13.13 -13.01
C VAL A 401 -2.75 13.07 -13.06
N LEU A 402 -3.32 11.98 -13.58
CA LEU A 402 -4.76 11.74 -13.64
C LEU A 402 -5.39 11.51 -12.26
N LEU A 403 -4.58 11.20 -11.23
CA LEU A 403 -4.99 11.13 -9.83
C LEU A 403 -4.69 12.46 -9.10
N LEU A 404 -3.50 13.02 -9.31
CA LEU A 404 -3.03 14.25 -8.69
C LEU A 404 -3.88 15.46 -9.09
N ALA A 405 -4.20 15.63 -10.38
CA ALA A 405 -4.92 16.80 -10.86
C ALA A 405 -6.35 16.89 -10.29
N PRO A 406 -7.18 15.82 -10.28
CA PRO A 406 -8.47 15.86 -9.59
C PRO A 406 -8.36 16.17 -8.09
N LEU A 407 -7.36 15.61 -7.38
CA LEU A 407 -7.14 15.93 -5.96
C LEU A 407 -6.78 17.40 -5.75
N ALA A 408 -5.87 17.94 -6.58
CA ALA A 408 -5.47 19.33 -6.50
C ALA A 408 -6.65 20.28 -6.77
N LEU A 409 -7.46 19.99 -7.79
CA LEU A 409 -8.69 20.73 -8.09
C LEU A 409 -9.70 20.65 -6.94
N LEU A 410 -9.91 19.46 -6.37
CA LEU A 410 -10.76 19.27 -5.20
C LEU A 410 -10.27 20.10 -4.01
N PHE A 411 -8.97 20.13 -3.75
CA PHE A 411 -8.38 20.90 -2.64
C PHE A 411 -8.49 22.42 -2.86
N LEU A 412 -8.38 22.89 -4.10
CA LEU A 412 -8.64 24.30 -4.45
C LEU A 412 -10.12 24.64 -4.28
N ALA A 413 -11.01 23.83 -4.85
CA ALA A 413 -12.47 24.03 -4.77
C ALA A 413 -12.99 24.00 -3.33
N THR A 414 -12.35 23.24 -2.46
CA THR A 414 -12.67 23.17 -1.02
C THR A 414 -11.84 24.10 -0.14
N SER A 415 -11.05 25.00 -0.75
CA SER A 415 -10.18 25.97 -0.05
C SER A 415 -9.23 25.35 0.98
N ARG A 416 -8.82 24.07 0.79
CA ARG A 416 -7.83 23.39 1.63
C ARG A 416 -6.38 23.77 1.29
N ILE A 417 -6.18 24.38 0.12
CA ILE A 417 -4.91 24.95 -0.33
C ILE A 417 -5.16 26.17 -1.22
N SER A 418 -4.33 27.20 -1.11
CA SER A 418 -4.39 28.36 -2.00
C SER A 418 -3.69 28.07 -3.34
N PHE A 419 -4.14 28.71 -4.43
CA PHE A 419 -3.54 28.53 -5.75
C PHE A 419 -2.02 28.82 -5.78
N PRO A 420 -1.50 29.94 -5.20
CA PRO A 420 -0.06 30.19 -5.18
C PRO A 420 0.73 29.17 -4.35
N GLU A 421 0.13 28.63 -3.29
CA GLU A 421 0.75 27.58 -2.49
C GLU A 421 0.81 26.25 -3.25
N LEU A 422 -0.25 25.90 -3.98
CA LEU A 422 -0.27 24.72 -4.85
C LEU A 422 0.83 24.81 -5.92
N LEU A 423 0.98 25.96 -6.59
CA LEU A 423 2.02 26.15 -7.60
C LEU A 423 3.42 26.03 -6.99
N ARG A 424 3.69 26.70 -5.86
CA ARG A 424 5.00 26.61 -5.19
C ARG A 424 5.33 25.19 -4.75
N LEU A 425 4.37 24.48 -4.16
CA LEU A 425 4.57 23.09 -3.72
C LEU A 425 4.71 22.14 -4.89
N GLY A 426 3.84 22.24 -5.90
CA GLY A 426 3.85 21.39 -7.09
C GLY A 426 5.13 21.59 -7.89
N PHE A 427 5.38 22.81 -8.39
CA PHE A 427 6.57 23.08 -9.20
C PHE A 427 7.87 22.93 -8.43
N GLY A 428 7.93 23.39 -7.17
CA GLY A 428 9.12 23.21 -6.35
C GLY A 428 9.47 21.74 -6.13
N THR A 429 8.46 20.90 -5.87
CA THR A 429 8.68 19.45 -5.72
C THR A 429 9.04 18.80 -7.05
N ALA A 430 8.36 19.16 -8.14
CA ALA A 430 8.62 18.62 -9.47
C ALA A 430 10.03 18.94 -9.95
N PHE A 431 10.51 20.17 -9.73
CA PHE A 431 11.86 20.58 -10.10
C PHE A 431 12.93 19.74 -9.37
N VAL A 432 12.79 19.57 -8.05
CA VAL A 432 13.74 18.75 -7.26
C VAL A 432 13.70 17.28 -7.69
N ALA A 433 12.50 16.74 -7.90
CA ALA A 433 12.32 15.35 -8.35
C ALA A 433 12.91 15.12 -9.75
N LEU A 434 12.70 16.07 -10.66
CA LEU A 434 13.23 16.03 -12.03
C LEU A 434 14.75 16.11 -12.04
N ALA A 435 15.33 17.05 -11.27
CA ALA A 435 16.78 17.17 -11.14
C ALA A 435 17.40 15.88 -10.61
N LEU A 436 16.76 15.23 -9.61
CA LEU A 436 17.22 13.97 -9.06
C LEU A 436 17.20 12.82 -10.08
N THR A 437 16.09 12.58 -10.78
CA THR A 437 16.02 11.49 -11.78
C THR A 437 16.96 11.77 -12.95
N VAL A 438 17.02 12.99 -13.48
CA VAL A 438 17.94 13.31 -14.58
C VAL A 438 19.39 13.10 -14.16
N ALA A 439 19.80 13.56 -12.97
CA ALA A 439 21.17 13.39 -12.50
C ALA A 439 21.56 11.91 -12.32
N VAL A 440 20.70 11.13 -11.66
CA VAL A 440 20.99 9.71 -11.37
C VAL A 440 20.88 8.84 -12.62
N ASP A 441 19.79 8.98 -13.36
CA ASP A 441 19.50 8.13 -14.50
C ASP A 441 20.44 8.41 -15.67
N SER A 442 20.87 9.67 -15.87
CA SER A 442 21.82 9.97 -16.96
C SER A 442 23.17 9.29 -16.76
N VAL A 443 23.61 9.13 -15.50
CA VAL A 443 24.84 8.41 -15.17
C VAL A 443 24.68 6.91 -15.45
N LEU A 444 23.60 6.31 -14.97
CA LEU A 444 23.37 4.86 -15.08
C LEU A 444 23.01 4.40 -16.50
N TRP A 445 22.38 5.27 -17.28
CA TRP A 445 22.12 5.04 -18.71
C TRP A 445 23.24 5.52 -19.63
N ARG A 446 24.28 6.17 -19.09
CA ARG A 446 25.43 6.71 -19.85
C ARG A 446 25.06 7.72 -20.94
N ARG A 447 23.93 8.42 -20.79
CA ARG A 447 23.50 9.52 -21.67
C ARG A 447 22.57 10.46 -20.93
N PRO A 448 22.55 11.77 -21.23
CA PRO A 448 21.56 12.69 -20.65
C PRO A 448 20.14 12.24 -21.01
N LEU A 449 19.29 11.97 -20.01
CA LEU A 449 17.88 11.64 -20.24
C LEU A 449 16.98 11.86 -19.04
N TYR A 450 15.69 11.97 -19.32
CA TYR A 450 14.60 11.92 -18.35
C TYR A 450 13.73 10.69 -18.66
N PRO A 451 13.82 9.59 -17.86
CA PRO A 451 13.23 8.31 -18.26
C PRO A 451 11.72 8.40 -18.51
N GLU A 452 10.99 9.00 -17.56
CA GLU A 452 9.54 9.12 -17.67
C GLU A 452 9.11 10.10 -18.77
N GLY A 453 9.96 11.07 -19.12
CA GLY A 453 9.76 11.94 -20.28
C GLY A 453 9.80 11.18 -21.61
N GLU A 454 10.76 10.26 -21.78
CA GLU A 454 10.83 9.41 -22.98
C GLU A 454 9.66 8.41 -23.03
N VAL A 455 9.24 7.87 -21.87
CA VAL A 455 8.05 7.02 -21.76
C VAL A 455 6.78 7.77 -22.18
N LEU A 456 6.63 9.02 -21.74
CA LEU A 456 5.50 9.88 -22.12
C LEU A 456 5.53 10.17 -23.62
N TRP A 457 6.70 10.51 -24.17
CA TRP A 457 6.89 10.74 -25.61
C TRP A 457 6.48 9.50 -26.42
N PHE A 458 7.00 8.34 -26.06
CA PHE A 458 6.72 7.07 -26.75
C PHE A 458 5.23 6.70 -26.71
N ASN A 459 4.58 6.81 -25.55
CA ASN A 459 3.21 6.35 -25.40
C ASN A 459 2.16 7.36 -25.87
N THR A 460 2.38 8.65 -25.60
CA THR A 460 1.39 9.70 -25.86
C THR A 460 1.56 10.34 -27.23
N ILE A 461 2.80 10.57 -27.68
CA ILE A 461 3.07 11.30 -28.93
C ILE A 461 3.20 10.32 -30.10
N LEU A 462 3.94 9.21 -29.92
CA LEU A 462 4.06 8.18 -30.96
C LEU A 462 2.87 7.20 -30.98
N ASN A 463 1.97 7.27 -29.99
CA ASN A 463 0.78 6.43 -29.84
C ASN A 463 1.06 4.92 -29.92
N LYS A 464 2.23 4.48 -29.46
CA LYS A 464 2.69 3.08 -29.55
C LYS A 464 2.07 2.15 -28.51
N SER A 465 1.33 2.70 -27.55
CA SER A 465 0.70 1.90 -26.48
C SER A 465 -0.31 0.87 -27.01
N SER A 466 -0.97 1.12 -28.14
CA SER A 466 -1.94 0.18 -28.74
C SER A 466 -1.32 -1.08 -29.32
N GLU A 467 -0.01 -1.09 -29.60
CA GLU A 467 0.70 -2.27 -30.13
C GLU A 467 0.75 -3.42 -29.11
N TYR A 468 0.53 -3.12 -27.83
CA TYR A 468 0.48 -4.10 -26.73
C TYR A 468 -0.95 -4.61 -26.47
N GLY A 469 -1.85 -4.46 -27.44
CA GLY A 469 -3.24 -4.90 -27.36
C GLY A 469 -4.18 -3.85 -26.78
N THR A 470 -5.45 -3.94 -27.15
CA THR A 470 -6.49 -2.96 -26.77
C THR A 470 -7.67 -3.65 -26.09
N ALA A 471 -8.32 -2.95 -25.16
CA ALA A 471 -9.56 -3.43 -24.53
C ALA A 471 -10.64 -2.32 -24.51
N PRO A 472 -11.93 -2.70 -24.46
CA PRO A 472 -13.04 -1.74 -24.41
C PRO A 472 -12.90 -0.72 -23.27
N TRP A 473 -13.45 0.48 -23.43
CA TRP A 473 -13.36 1.55 -22.43
C TRP A 473 -13.85 1.10 -21.04
N HIS A 474 -14.94 0.33 -20.97
CA HIS A 474 -15.52 -0.14 -19.71
C HIS A 474 -14.72 -1.25 -19.01
N TRP A 475 -13.64 -1.77 -19.62
CA TRP A 475 -12.91 -2.95 -19.11
C TRP A 475 -12.40 -2.80 -17.68
N TYR A 476 -11.97 -1.60 -17.26
CA TYR A 476 -11.57 -1.39 -15.88
C TYR A 476 -12.74 -1.56 -14.89
N PHE A 477 -13.92 -1.05 -15.24
CA PHE A 477 -15.12 -1.15 -14.41
C PHE A 477 -15.78 -2.53 -14.46
N SER A 478 -15.76 -3.19 -15.63
CA SER A 478 -16.43 -4.48 -15.84
C SER A 478 -15.55 -5.70 -15.54
N SER A 479 -14.21 -5.54 -15.52
CA SER A 479 -13.26 -6.64 -15.35
C SER A 479 -12.18 -6.37 -14.31
N ALA A 480 -11.47 -5.24 -14.38
CA ALA A 480 -10.29 -5.03 -13.53
C ALA A 480 -10.64 -4.81 -12.07
N LEU A 481 -11.50 -3.83 -11.76
CA LEU A 481 -11.92 -3.50 -10.39
C LEU A 481 -12.71 -4.65 -9.74
N PRO A 482 -13.67 -5.30 -10.43
CA PRO A 482 -14.34 -6.50 -9.89
C PRO A 482 -13.37 -7.62 -9.53
N ARG A 483 -12.33 -7.88 -10.33
CA ARG A 483 -11.31 -8.89 -10.01
C ARG A 483 -10.35 -8.45 -8.91
N ALA A 484 -10.01 -7.17 -8.87
CA ALA A 484 -9.07 -6.61 -7.89
C ALA A 484 -9.67 -6.57 -6.47
N MET A 485 -10.91 -6.10 -6.36
CA MET A 485 -11.59 -5.87 -5.10
C MET A 485 -12.60 -6.96 -4.73
N LEU A 486 -12.95 -7.85 -5.67
CA LEU A 486 -13.93 -8.91 -5.47
C LEU A 486 -15.25 -8.34 -4.95
N LEU A 487 -15.87 -9.00 -3.98
CA LEU A 487 -17.18 -8.61 -3.45
C LEU A 487 -17.14 -7.31 -2.63
N SER A 488 -15.95 -6.76 -2.33
CA SER A 488 -15.83 -5.43 -1.71
C SER A 488 -15.98 -4.27 -2.71
N TYR A 489 -15.91 -4.55 -4.02
CA TYR A 489 -16.11 -3.54 -5.07
C TYR A 489 -17.49 -2.86 -5.00
N PRO A 490 -18.63 -3.59 -5.02
CA PRO A 490 -19.94 -2.95 -4.90
C PRO A 490 -20.11 -2.20 -3.58
N LEU A 491 -19.56 -2.72 -2.47
CA LEU A 491 -19.59 -2.02 -1.19
C LEU A 491 -18.84 -0.68 -1.23
N ALA A 492 -17.69 -0.62 -1.90
CA ALA A 492 -16.95 0.62 -2.07
C ALA A 492 -17.79 1.67 -2.80
N LEU A 493 -18.44 1.29 -3.91
CA LEU A 493 -19.24 2.20 -4.73
C LEU A 493 -20.52 2.67 -4.05
N LEU A 494 -21.13 1.83 -3.21
CA LEU A 494 -22.36 2.17 -2.47
C LEU A 494 -22.10 2.93 -1.16
N SER A 495 -20.88 2.83 -0.61
CA SER A 495 -20.48 3.52 0.62
C SER A 495 -20.80 5.03 0.67
N PRO A 496 -20.74 5.84 -0.42
CA PRO A 496 -21.03 7.26 -0.37
C PRO A 496 -22.50 7.59 -0.11
N LEU A 497 -23.41 6.64 -0.35
CA LEU A 497 -24.84 6.76 -0.05
C LEU A 497 -25.11 6.62 1.46
N VAL A 498 -24.19 5.99 2.19
CA VAL A 498 -24.42 5.57 3.58
C VAL A 498 -23.52 6.30 4.57
N VAL A 499 -22.26 6.65 4.19
CA VAL A 499 -21.20 6.95 5.17
C VAL A 499 -20.86 8.44 5.37
N GLY A 500 -21.11 9.30 4.37
CA GLY A 500 -20.96 10.76 4.48
C GLY A 500 -19.96 11.40 3.50
N GLN A 501 -19.75 12.73 3.59
CA GLN A 501 -19.07 13.52 2.55
C GLN A 501 -17.59 13.14 2.32
N ARG A 502 -16.83 12.81 3.37
CA ARG A 502 -15.40 12.45 3.20
C ARG A 502 -15.19 11.14 2.43
N ILE A 503 -16.13 10.21 2.55
CA ILE A 503 -16.10 8.95 1.81
C ILE A 503 -16.43 9.17 0.34
N ARG A 504 -17.29 10.16 0.02
CA ARG A 504 -17.54 10.56 -1.38
C ARG A 504 -16.26 10.96 -2.09
N GLU A 505 -15.36 11.70 -1.43
CA GLU A 505 -14.06 12.06 -2.00
C GLU A 505 -13.18 10.83 -2.27
N LEU A 506 -13.12 9.90 -1.31
CA LEU A 506 -12.35 8.64 -1.40
C LEU A 506 -12.90 7.67 -2.47
N VAL A 507 -14.10 7.88 -2.99
CA VAL A 507 -14.68 7.09 -4.09
C VAL A 507 -14.66 7.85 -5.41
N ALA A 508 -15.12 9.11 -5.40
CA ALA A 508 -15.26 9.91 -6.62
C ALA A 508 -13.92 10.15 -7.31
N VAL A 509 -12.86 10.45 -6.56
CA VAL A 509 -11.56 10.75 -7.16
C VAL A 509 -10.91 9.50 -7.79
N PRO A 510 -10.84 8.33 -7.11
CA PRO A 510 -10.36 7.11 -7.75
C PRO A 510 -11.22 6.65 -8.92
N VAL A 511 -12.55 6.78 -8.84
CA VAL A 511 -13.46 6.46 -9.96
C VAL A 511 -13.20 7.38 -11.14
N LEU A 512 -13.01 8.69 -10.91
CA LEU A 512 -12.65 9.63 -11.97
C LEU A 512 -11.28 9.32 -12.58
N PHE A 513 -10.29 8.99 -11.76
CA PHE A 513 -8.98 8.53 -12.24
C PHE A 513 -9.12 7.31 -13.15
N VAL A 514 -9.90 6.29 -12.74
CA VAL A 514 -10.14 5.10 -13.56
C VAL A 514 -10.89 5.47 -14.84
N ALA A 515 -11.90 6.35 -14.78
CA ALA A 515 -12.66 6.80 -15.95
C ALA A 515 -11.79 7.54 -16.97
N LEU A 516 -10.93 8.46 -16.51
CA LEU A 516 -9.97 9.16 -17.37
C LEU A 516 -8.96 8.17 -17.98
N TYR A 517 -8.42 7.24 -17.19
CA TYR A 517 -7.49 6.23 -17.68
C TYR A 517 -8.16 5.25 -18.67
N SER A 518 -9.47 5.04 -18.56
CA SER A 518 -10.23 4.14 -19.41
C SER A 518 -10.34 4.59 -20.88
N ILE A 519 -10.07 5.87 -21.14
CA ILE A 519 -10.01 6.43 -22.50
C ILE A 519 -8.86 5.83 -23.30
N LEU A 520 -7.76 5.45 -22.63
CA LEU A 520 -6.60 4.87 -23.29
C LEU A 520 -6.93 3.45 -23.83
N PRO A 521 -6.61 3.14 -25.10
CA PRO A 521 -6.94 1.84 -25.70
C PRO A 521 -6.31 0.65 -24.96
N HIS A 522 -5.03 0.79 -24.59
CA HIS A 522 -4.29 -0.24 -23.88
C HIS A 522 -4.59 -0.22 -22.38
N LYS A 523 -4.91 -1.39 -21.82
CA LYS A 523 -5.39 -1.52 -20.45
C LYS A 523 -4.76 -2.70 -19.74
N GLU A 524 -4.32 -2.45 -18.51
CA GLU A 524 -3.79 -3.49 -17.63
C GLU A 524 -4.17 -3.18 -16.18
N LEU A 525 -4.48 -4.21 -15.40
CA LEU A 525 -4.96 -4.03 -14.03
C LEU A 525 -3.96 -3.26 -13.16
N ARG A 526 -2.65 -3.46 -13.38
CA ARG A 526 -1.61 -2.78 -12.60
C ARG A 526 -1.65 -1.24 -12.73
N PHE A 527 -2.20 -0.70 -13.81
CA PHE A 527 -2.28 0.74 -14.04
C PHE A 527 -3.27 1.45 -13.12
N VAL A 528 -4.26 0.72 -12.60
CA VAL A 528 -5.29 1.27 -11.70
C VAL A 528 -5.11 0.85 -10.24
N LEU A 529 -3.96 0.25 -9.87
CA LEU A 529 -3.70 -0.19 -8.49
C LEU A 529 -3.81 0.95 -7.47
N TYR A 530 -3.52 2.17 -7.89
CA TYR A 530 -3.60 3.37 -7.05
C TYR A 530 -5.03 3.72 -6.60
N ALA A 531 -6.03 3.23 -7.33
CA ALA A 531 -7.43 3.39 -6.95
C ALA A 531 -7.82 2.45 -5.80
N LEU A 532 -7.11 1.33 -5.62
CA LEU A 532 -7.51 0.29 -4.67
C LEU A 532 -7.42 0.74 -3.22
N PRO A 533 -6.34 1.39 -2.72
CA PRO A 533 -6.27 1.79 -1.31
C PRO A 533 -7.44 2.69 -0.86
N PRO A 534 -7.77 3.83 -1.51
CA PRO A 534 -8.90 4.66 -1.08
C PRO A 534 -10.26 3.96 -1.26
N LEU A 535 -10.46 3.16 -2.31
CA LEU A 535 -11.68 2.38 -2.49
C LEU A 535 -11.84 1.28 -1.43
N ASN A 536 -10.75 0.65 -1.01
CA ASN A 536 -10.74 -0.33 0.08
C ASN A 536 -11.05 0.33 1.42
N VAL A 537 -10.60 1.56 1.67
CA VAL A 537 -11.03 2.32 2.86
C VAL A 537 -12.54 2.55 2.81
N ALA A 538 -13.08 2.97 1.66
CA ALA A 538 -14.51 3.19 1.49
C ALA A 538 -15.34 1.90 1.73
N ALA A 539 -14.91 0.77 1.17
CA ALA A 539 -15.50 -0.55 1.43
C ALA A 539 -15.40 -0.93 2.90
N ALA A 540 -14.24 -0.75 3.54
CA ALA A 540 -14.02 -1.12 4.92
C ALA A 540 -14.93 -0.36 5.89
N VAL A 541 -15.15 0.94 5.66
CA VAL A 541 -16.07 1.73 6.49
C VAL A 541 -17.52 1.29 6.29
N ALA A 542 -17.91 0.93 5.05
CA ALA A 542 -19.23 0.36 4.81
C ALA A 542 -19.39 -1.02 5.49
N THR A 543 -18.40 -1.89 5.38
CA THR A 543 -18.36 -3.20 6.05
C THR A 543 -18.44 -3.07 7.57
N ALA A 544 -17.70 -2.15 8.17
CA ALA A 544 -17.75 -1.89 9.61
C ALA A 544 -19.16 -1.52 10.08
N ARG A 545 -19.90 -0.73 9.30
CA ARG A 545 -21.29 -0.37 9.62
C ARG A 545 -22.26 -1.54 9.45
N LEU A 546 -22.08 -2.37 8.42
CA LEU A 546 -22.91 -3.56 8.20
C LEU A 546 -22.70 -4.62 9.28
N TYR A 547 -21.50 -4.68 9.86
CA TYR A 547 -21.15 -5.68 10.87
C TYR A 547 -21.50 -5.26 12.31
N ARG A 548 -21.85 -3.99 12.54
CA ARG A 548 -22.06 -3.43 13.87
C ARG A 548 -23.20 -4.15 14.61
N LYS A 549 -22.98 -4.48 15.90
CA LYS A 549 -24.02 -5.06 16.78
C LYS A 549 -25.18 -4.05 16.91
N LEU A 550 -26.43 -4.52 16.75
CA LEU A 550 -27.56 -3.77 17.31
C LEU A 550 -27.49 -3.92 18.83
N PRO A 551 -27.75 -2.87 19.62
CA PRO A 551 -27.91 -3.00 21.06
C PRO A 551 -29.03 -4.01 21.34
N GLU A 552 -28.78 -4.98 22.22
CA GLU A 552 -29.77 -6.02 22.56
C GLU A 552 -31.04 -5.43 23.19
N ASP A 553 -30.91 -4.26 23.84
CA ASP A 553 -31.98 -3.53 24.55
C ASP A 553 -32.54 -2.32 23.79
N ASP A 554 -32.30 -2.18 22.48
CA ASP A 554 -32.95 -1.10 21.72
C ASP A 554 -34.44 -1.44 21.54
N GLU A 555 -35.27 -1.02 22.50
CA GLU A 555 -36.74 -1.15 22.49
C GLU A 555 -37.38 -0.55 21.22
N LYS A 556 -36.66 0.34 20.52
CA LYS A 556 -37.11 0.98 19.28
C LYS A 556 -36.71 0.23 18.01
N ALA A 557 -35.87 -0.82 18.11
CA ALA A 557 -35.44 -1.58 16.95
C ALA A 557 -36.55 -2.52 16.46
N THR A 558 -37.17 -2.15 15.33
CA THR A 558 -38.19 -3.00 14.68
C THR A 558 -37.61 -4.35 14.28
N LYS A 559 -38.47 -5.37 14.16
CA LYS A 559 -38.09 -6.72 13.65
C LYS A 559 -37.32 -6.63 12.33
N GLU A 560 -37.68 -5.68 11.46
CA GLU A 560 -37.00 -5.42 10.19
C GLU A 560 -35.56 -4.94 10.37
N THR A 561 -35.32 -3.99 11.28
CA THR A 561 -33.95 -3.50 11.57
C THR A 561 -33.06 -4.60 12.15
N ARG A 562 -33.60 -5.45 13.03
CA ARG A 562 -32.90 -6.62 13.57
C ARG A 562 -32.56 -7.63 12.46
N MET A 563 -33.53 -7.95 11.59
CA MET A 563 -33.30 -8.83 10.44
C MET A 563 -32.25 -8.26 9.49
N LEU A 564 -32.31 -6.96 9.17
CA LEU A 564 -31.35 -6.29 8.29
C LEU A 564 -29.91 -6.39 8.83
N ALA A 565 -29.71 -6.26 10.14
CA ALA A 565 -28.38 -6.40 10.74
C ALA A 565 -27.90 -7.84 10.84
N ILE A 566 -28.79 -8.82 11.02
CA ILE A 566 -28.43 -10.24 10.93
C ILE A 566 -27.99 -10.56 9.50
N PHE A 567 -28.77 -10.16 8.49
CA PHE A 567 -28.42 -10.34 7.09
C PHE A 567 -27.16 -9.57 6.69
N GLY A 568 -26.95 -8.36 7.20
CA GLY A 568 -25.74 -7.56 6.98
C GLY A 568 -24.48 -8.24 7.53
N ARG A 569 -24.57 -8.83 8.73
CA ARG A 569 -23.48 -9.61 9.34
C ARG A 569 -23.21 -10.89 8.57
N LEU A 570 -24.25 -11.69 8.29
CA LEU A 570 -24.11 -12.93 7.51
C LEU A 570 -23.55 -12.65 6.11
N GLY A 571 -24.05 -11.61 5.44
CA GLY A 571 -23.56 -11.17 4.15
C GLY A 571 -22.10 -10.74 4.18
N THR A 572 -21.66 -10.05 5.24
CA THR A 572 -20.26 -9.69 5.44
C THR A 572 -19.35 -10.91 5.61
N VAL A 573 -19.77 -11.89 6.41
CA VAL A 573 -19.00 -13.14 6.61
C VAL A 573 -18.91 -13.92 5.30
N LEU A 574 -20.05 -14.12 4.62
CA LEU A 574 -20.08 -14.81 3.33
C LEU A 574 -19.21 -14.12 2.28
N MET A 575 -19.23 -12.79 2.25
CA MET A 575 -18.40 -11.97 1.38
C MET A 575 -16.91 -12.22 1.62
N LEU A 576 -16.47 -12.23 2.88
CA LEU A 576 -15.07 -12.47 3.24
C LEU A 576 -14.64 -13.90 2.88
N VAL A 577 -15.45 -14.90 3.21
CA VAL A 577 -15.17 -16.31 2.89
C VAL A 577 -15.07 -16.53 1.37
N ALA A 578 -16.03 -16.01 0.60
CA ALA A 578 -16.02 -16.12 -0.86
C ALA A 578 -14.83 -15.37 -1.49
N SER A 579 -14.50 -14.18 -0.97
CA SER A 579 -13.35 -13.40 -1.45
C SER A 579 -12.03 -14.12 -1.14
N PHE A 580 -11.89 -14.71 0.05
CA PHE A 580 -10.75 -15.52 0.42
C PHE A 580 -10.61 -16.75 -0.49
N GLY A 581 -11.69 -17.48 -0.75
CA GLY A 581 -11.70 -18.62 -1.67
C GLY A 581 -11.26 -18.23 -3.08
N ALA A 582 -11.80 -17.13 -3.63
CA ALA A 582 -11.39 -16.60 -4.93
C ALA A 582 -9.91 -16.16 -4.93
N SER A 583 -9.43 -15.55 -3.85
CA SER A 583 -8.02 -15.15 -3.71
C SER A 583 -7.08 -16.36 -3.72
N CYS A 584 -7.43 -17.43 -3.00
CA CYS A 584 -6.69 -18.70 -3.02
C CYS A 584 -6.64 -19.32 -4.42
N LEU A 585 -7.76 -19.31 -5.17
CA LEU A 585 -7.78 -19.81 -6.55
C LEU A 585 -6.85 -19.00 -7.47
N PHE A 586 -6.87 -17.67 -7.36
CA PHE A 586 -5.94 -16.83 -8.12
C PHE A 586 -4.48 -17.07 -7.73
N LEU A 587 -4.20 -17.27 -6.44
CA LEU A 587 -2.86 -17.58 -5.95
C LEU A 587 -2.33 -18.91 -6.48
N MET A 588 -3.17 -19.94 -6.50
CA MET A 588 -2.82 -21.25 -7.07
C MET A 588 -2.52 -21.14 -8.57
N ALA A 589 -3.36 -20.41 -9.32
CA ALA A 589 -3.12 -20.18 -10.75
C ALA A 589 -1.82 -19.39 -11.00
N ALA A 590 -1.58 -18.34 -10.20
CA ALA A 590 -0.40 -17.50 -10.34
C ALA A 590 0.91 -18.22 -10.04
N ALA A 591 0.93 -19.10 -9.02
CA ALA A 591 2.13 -19.87 -8.64
C ALA A 591 2.64 -20.77 -9.77
N GLN A 592 1.76 -21.17 -10.68
CA GLN A 592 2.05 -22.05 -11.82
C GLN A 592 2.39 -21.28 -13.11
N ASN A 593 2.54 -19.97 -13.05
CA ASN A 593 2.71 -19.10 -14.22
C ASN A 593 4.18 -18.71 -14.47
N TYR A 594 5.16 -19.57 -14.12
CA TYR A 594 6.59 -19.29 -14.35
C TYR A 594 7.37 -20.44 -15.02
N PRO A 595 6.88 -20.97 -16.16
CA PRO A 595 7.51 -22.10 -16.83
C PRO A 595 8.95 -21.83 -17.28
N GLY A 596 9.32 -20.60 -17.63
CA GLY A 596 10.70 -20.26 -18.03
C GLY A 596 11.70 -20.45 -16.89
N ALA A 597 11.37 -20.00 -15.67
CA ALA A 597 12.21 -20.22 -14.50
C ALA A 597 12.37 -21.71 -14.18
N LEU A 598 11.26 -22.46 -14.20
CA LEU A 598 11.27 -23.90 -13.94
C LEU A 598 12.07 -24.68 -14.99
N ALA A 599 11.93 -24.32 -16.27
CA ALA A 599 12.71 -24.91 -17.35
C ALA A 599 14.22 -24.64 -17.19
N LEU A 600 14.59 -23.44 -16.73
CA LEU A 600 15.99 -23.09 -16.46
C LEU A 600 16.57 -23.92 -15.30
N HIS A 601 15.82 -24.15 -14.23
CA HIS A 601 16.25 -25.04 -13.15
C HIS A 601 16.47 -26.48 -13.64
N GLN A 602 15.60 -27.00 -14.50
CA GLN A 602 15.77 -28.31 -15.12
C GLN A 602 16.99 -28.36 -16.03
N LEU A 603 17.22 -27.30 -16.81
CA LEU A 603 18.42 -27.16 -17.64
C LEU A 603 19.70 -27.20 -16.80
N HIS A 604 19.74 -26.48 -15.66
CA HIS A 604 20.89 -26.53 -14.76
C HIS A 604 21.18 -27.93 -14.24
N ALA A 605 20.15 -28.71 -13.89
CA ALA A 605 20.32 -30.11 -13.49
C ALA A 605 20.91 -30.96 -14.62
N LEU A 606 20.44 -30.78 -15.86
CA LEU A 606 20.93 -31.51 -17.03
C LEU A 606 22.39 -31.16 -17.39
N GLY A 607 22.79 -29.90 -17.23
CA GLY A 607 24.15 -29.44 -17.56
C GLY A 607 25.16 -29.53 -16.40
N ALA A 608 24.72 -29.90 -15.20
CA ALA A 608 25.56 -29.92 -13.99
C ALA A 608 26.84 -30.76 -14.17
N ALA A 609 26.74 -31.95 -14.75
CA ALA A 609 27.91 -32.82 -14.96
C ALA A 609 28.94 -32.26 -15.96
N ALA A 610 28.51 -31.44 -16.93
CA ALA A 610 29.43 -30.76 -17.83
C ALA A 610 30.11 -29.58 -17.11
N ALA A 611 29.32 -28.77 -16.39
CA ALA A 611 29.81 -27.63 -15.64
C ALA A 611 30.80 -28.04 -14.53
N SER A 612 30.54 -29.12 -13.79
CA SER A 612 31.44 -29.63 -12.74
C SER A 612 32.78 -30.13 -13.28
N ARG A 613 32.85 -30.50 -14.56
CA ARG A 613 34.11 -30.84 -15.25
C ARG A 613 34.87 -29.62 -15.78
N GLY A 614 34.37 -28.41 -15.50
CA GLY A 614 34.94 -27.16 -16.00
C GLY A 614 34.59 -26.85 -17.45
N ASN A 615 33.74 -27.66 -18.11
CA ASN A 615 33.36 -27.43 -19.49
C ASN A 615 32.35 -26.27 -19.56
N PRO A 616 32.64 -25.20 -20.33
CA PRO A 616 31.72 -24.07 -20.47
C PRO A 616 30.37 -24.51 -21.03
N VAL A 617 29.29 -24.14 -20.33
CA VAL A 617 27.92 -24.44 -20.74
C VAL A 617 27.25 -23.15 -21.20
N HIS A 618 27.13 -23.02 -22.52
CA HIS A 618 26.49 -21.88 -23.17
C HIS A 618 24.98 -22.12 -23.35
N VAL A 619 24.16 -21.19 -22.86
CA VAL A 619 22.70 -21.29 -22.83
C VAL A 619 22.08 -20.11 -23.56
N HIS A 620 21.22 -20.41 -24.54
CA HIS A 620 20.35 -19.41 -25.14
C HIS A 620 19.00 -19.35 -24.42
N ILE A 621 18.57 -18.14 -24.05
CA ILE A 621 17.28 -17.88 -23.41
C ILE A 621 16.39 -17.23 -24.46
N GLY A 622 15.44 -17.99 -24.99
CA GLY A 622 14.43 -17.46 -25.90
C GLY A 622 13.39 -16.59 -25.19
N VAL A 623 12.67 -15.79 -25.99
CA VAL A 623 11.70 -14.80 -25.53
C VAL A 623 10.67 -15.39 -24.55
N ASP A 624 10.04 -16.52 -24.90
CA ASP A 624 9.02 -17.15 -24.04
C ASP A 624 9.55 -17.54 -22.66
N ALA A 625 10.81 -17.97 -22.56
CA ALA A 625 11.44 -18.26 -21.29
C ALA A 625 11.78 -16.98 -20.52
N ALA A 626 12.30 -15.96 -21.21
CA ALA A 626 12.62 -14.65 -20.63
C ALA A 626 11.39 -13.98 -20.01
N VAL A 627 10.24 -14.00 -20.69
CA VAL A 627 8.99 -13.37 -20.19
C VAL A 627 8.29 -14.18 -19.11
N SER A 628 8.71 -15.42 -18.84
CA SER A 628 8.03 -16.36 -17.95
C SER A 628 8.88 -16.85 -16.77
N GLY A 629 9.76 -15.98 -16.25
CA GLY A 629 10.41 -16.18 -14.95
C GLY A 629 11.93 -16.14 -14.95
N VAL A 630 12.58 -16.13 -16.13
CA VAL A 630 14.04 -16.09 -16.19
C VAL A 630 14.56 -14.70 -15.81
N SER A 631 15.53 -14.64 -14.89
CA SER A 631 16.24 -13.42 -14.50
C SER A 631 17.70 -13.72 -14.13
N ARG A 632 18.54 -12.69 -14.02
CA ARG A 632 19.96 -12.85 -13.63
C ARG A 632 20.15 -13.43 -12.23
N PHE A 633 19.14 -13.31 -11.37
CA PHE A 633 19.14 -13.98 -10.07
C PHE A 633 19.07 -15.52 -10.17
N LEU A 634 18.66 -16.07 -11.31
CA LEU A 634 18.65 -17.52 -11.56
C LEU A 634 19.93 -18.01 -12.23
N GLU A 635 20.77 -17.10 -12.75
CA GLU A 635 22.00 -17.46 -13.44
C GLU A 635 23.06 -18.00 -12.48
N LEU A 636 23.75 -19.06 -12.89
CA LEU A 636 24.85 -19.67 -12.17
C LEU A 636 26.20 -19.09 -12.63
N GLY A 637 27.18 -19.05 -11.72
CA GLY A 637 28.55 -18.63 -12.02
C GLY A 637 29.43 -19.77 -12.58
N GLY A 638 30.73 -19.53 -12.68
CA GLY A 638 31.71 -20.55 -13.07
C GLY A 638 31.68 -20.86 -14.57
N ALA A 639 31.30 -22.09 -14.95
CA ALA A 639 31.29 -22.56 -16.33
C ALA A 639 30.06 -22.10 -17.15
N TRP A 640 29.03 -21.55 -16.52
CA TRP A 640 27.78 -21.17 -17.17
C TRP A 640 27.86 -19.82 -17.87
N ARG A 641 27.30 -19.71 -19.09
CA ARG A 641 27.20 -18.48 -19.87
C ARG A 641 25.82 -18.39 -20.51
N TYR A 642 25.16 -17.23 -20.41
CA TYR A 642 23.78 -17.03 -20.86
C TYR A 642 23.71 -15.93 -21.92
N SER A 643 22.81 -16.07 -22.89
CA SER A 643 22.52 -15.03 -23.88
C SER A 643 21.04 -14.99 -24.23
N LYS A 644 20.51 -13.78 -24.41
CA LYS A 644 19.14 -13.50 -24.86
C LYS A 644 19.11 -12.90 -26.27
N ALA A 645 20.21 -12.97 -27.03
CA ALA A 645 20.31 -12.33 -28.34
C ALA A 645 19.23 -12.86 -29.30
N GLU A 646 18.45 -11.95 -29.89
CA GLU A 646 17.30 -12.26 -30.75
C GLU A 646 17.66 -12.40 -32.24
N ASP A 647 18.86 -11.99 -32.64
CA ASP A 647 19.35 -12.05 -34.03
C ASP A 647 19.68 -13.48 -34.45
N LEU A 648 18.65 -14.27 -34.72
CA LEU A 648 18.74 -15.64 -35.20
C LEU A 648 18.73 -15.64 -36.73
N GLU A 649 19.88 -15.84 -37.38
CA GLU A 649 19.88 -16.00 -38.84
C GLU A 649 19.09 -17.28 -39.24
N PRO A 650 18.14 -17.17 -40.21
CA PRO A 650 17.30 -18.31 -40.62
C PRO A 650 18.06 -19.51 -41.19
N SER A 651 19.30 -19.33 -41.63
CA SER A 651 20.08 -20.32 -42.38
C SER A 651 21.04 -21.15 -41.54
N THR A 652 21.42 -20.72 -40.32
CA THR A 652 22.48 -21.38 -39.52
C THR A 652 22.03 -21.96 -38.18
N GLY A 653 20.82 -21.64 -37.71
CA GLY A 653 20.50 -21.78 -36.30
C GLY A 653 21.26 -20.76 -35.44
N LEU A 654 21.02 -20.77 -34.13
CA LEU A 654 21.52 -19.81 -33.13
C LEU A 654 22.91 -19.25 -33.45
N PRO A 655 23.09 -17.91 -33.51
CA PRO A 655 24.39 -17.31 -33.83
C PRO A 655 25.44 -17.79 -32.80
N PRO A 656 26.67 -18.10 -33.22
CA PRO A 656 27.69 -18.48 -32.27
C PRO A 656 27.97 -17.31 -31.30
N LEU A 657 28.02 -17.62 -30.01
CA LEU A 657 28.51 -16.70 -29.00
C LEU A 657 29.98 -16.39 -29.27
N ILE A 658 30.31 -15.12 -29.43
CA ILE A 658 31.71 -14.68 -29.51
C ILE A 658 32.22 -14.59 -28.06
N ASP A 659 33.24 -15.36 -27.73
CA ASP A 659 33.91 -15.26 -26.44
C ASP A 659 34.67 -13.91 -26.38
N PRO A 660 34.30 -12.99 -25.46
CA PRO A 660 34.92 -11.67 -25.38
C PRO A 660 36.42 -11.73 -25.08
N ALA A 661 36.90 -12.81 -24.45
CA ALA A 661 38.30 -12.97 -24.06
C ALA A 661 39.16 -13.61 -25.17
N THR A 662 38.56 -14.35 -26.10
CA THR A 662 39.30 -15.11 -27.12
C THR A 662 38.91 -14.78 -28.57
N GLY A 663 37.85 -14.01 -28.79
CA GLY A 663 37.30 -13.73 -30.12
C GLY A 663 36.69 -14.97 -30.81
N GLY A 664 36.72 -16.14 -30.18
CA GLY A 664 36.28 -17.40 -30.75
C GLY A 664 34.77 -17.56 -30.80
N ARG A 665 34.25 -18.06 -31.93
CA ARG A 665 32.84 -18.45 -32.12
C ARG A 665 32.55 -19.74 -31.33
N ARG A 666 31.66 -19.68 -30.34
CA ARG A 666 31.21 -20.84 -29.53
C ARG A 666 29.72 -21.09 -29.72
N GLN A 667 29.36 -22.35 -29.91
CA GLN A 667 27.97 -22.74 -30.13
C GLN A 667 27.24 -22.98 -28.81
N PHE A 668 25.93 -22.75 -28.79
CA PHE A 668 25.10 -23.00 -27.62
C PHE A 668 24.96 -24.50 -27.34
N ALA A 669 25.15 -24.91 -26.08
CA ALA A 669 24.94 -26.29 -25.64
C ALA A 669 23.44 -26.56 -25.38
N TYR A 670 22.73 -25.56 -24.86
CA TYR A 670 21.31 -25.64 -24.56
C TYR A 670 20.57 -24.39 -25.03
N ALA A 671 19.29 -24.54 -25.33
CA ALA A 671 18.38 -23.43 -25.61
C ALA A 671 17.04 -23.63 -24.90
N LEU A 672 16.49 -22.55 -24.36
CA LEU A 672 15.11 -22.48 -23.87
C LEU A 672 14.27 -21.82 -24.96
N ALA A 673 13.26 -22.52 -25.48
CA ALA A 673 12.48 -22.04 -26.62
C ALA A 673 10.98 -22.31 -26.47
N ASN A 674 10.20 -21.76 -27.39
CA ASN A 674 8.80 -22.13 -27.55
C ASN A 674 8.67 -23.63 -27.86
N PRO A 675 7.67 -24.36 -27.32
CA PRO A 675 7.44 -25.78 -27.65
C PRO A 675 7.28 -26.08 -29.15
N SER A 676 6.87 -25.09 -29.96
CA SER A 676 6.74 -25.21 -31.41
C SER A 676 8.03 -24.89 -32.19
N ALA A 677 9.07 -24.36 -31.52
CA ALA A 677 10.31 -23.97 -32.16
C ALA A 677 11.08 -25.18 -32.69
N LYS A 678 11.45 -25.14 -33.97
CA LYS A 678 12.34 -26.12 -34.61
C LYS A 678 13.71 -25.47 -34.82
N LEU A 679 14.64 -25.69 -33.89
CA LEU A 679 16.02 -25.22 -34.03
C LEU A 679 16.88 -26.32 -34.68
N PRO A 680 17.49 -26.08 -35.85
CA PRO A 680 18.39 -27.04 -36.49
C PRO A 680 19.53 -27.45 -35.56
N GLY A 681 19.84 -28.75 -35.51
CA GLY A 681 20.91 -29.30 -34.67
C GLY A 681 20.56 -29.41 -33.17
N PHE A 682 19.32 -29.13 -32.76
CA PHE A 682 18.85 -29.27 -31.39
C PHE A 682 17.75 -30.33 -31.26
N THR A 683 17.73 -31.03 -30.12
CA THR A 683 16.65 -31.95 -29.76
C THR A 683 15.99 -31.57 -28.44
N PRO A 684 14.67 -31.73 -28.31
CA PRO A 684 13.97 -31.53 -27.05
C PRO A 684 14.37 -32.59 -26.04
N VAL A 685 14.80 -32.15 -24.86
CA VAL A 685 15.18 -33.01 -23.73
C VAL A 685 14.26 -32.87 -22.53
N HIS A 686 13.53 -31.75 -22.41
CA HIS A 686 12.52 -31.54 -21.38
C HIS A 686 11.45 -30.57 -21.87
N VAL A 687 10.19 -30.82 -21.54
CA VAL A 687 9.07 -29.92 -21.84
C VAL A 687 8.48 -29.42 -20.53
N GLN A 688 8.55 -28.11 -20.31
CA GLN A 688 7.94 -27.49 -19.15
C GLN A 688 6.52 -27.04 -19.48
N THR A 689 5.57 -27.61 -18.73
CA THR A 689 4.17 -27.18 -18.76
C THR A 689 3.96 -26.00 -17.81
N GLY A 690 2.93 -25.21 -18.09
CA GLY A 690 2.47 -24.11 -17.25
C GLY A 690 0.95 -24.02 -17.25
N PHE A 691 0.40 -23.25 -16.32
CA PHE A 691 -1.04 -23.02 -16.24
C PHE A 691 -1.62 -22.49 -17.55
N ASP A 692 -2.77 -23.03 -17.96
CA ASP A 692 -3.46 -22.66 -19.19
C ASP A 692 -4.84 -22.08 -18.93
N ARG A 693 -5.72 -22.86 -18.28
CA ARG A 693 -7.09 -22.43 -17.98
C ARG A 693 -7.68 -23.12 -16.75
N ILE A 694 -8.70 -22.49 -16.19
CA ILE A 694 -9.59 -23.10 -15.20
C ILE A 694 -10.82 -23.67 -15.93
N SER A 695 -11.20 -24.90 -15.59
CA SER A 695 -12.42 -25.57 -16.02
C SER A 695 -13.42 -25.62 -14.88
N THR A 696 -14.72 -25.64 -15.21
CA THR A 696 -15.80 -25.90 -14.24
C THR A 696 -15.95 -27.39 -13.91
N ARG A 697 -15.24 -28.27 -14.63
CA ARG A 697 -15.23 -29.73 -14.43
C ARG A 697 -13.83 -30.22 -14.07
N PRO A 698 -13.69 -31.23 -13.20
CA PRO A 698 -12.40 -31.86 -12.89
C PRO A 698 -11.73 -32.47 -14.14
N PRO A 699 -10.39 -32.35 -14.30
CA PRO A 699 -9.49 -31.56 -13.47
C PRO A 699 -9.71 -30.04 -13.65
N PHE A 700 -9.90 -29.32 -12.54
CA PHE A 700 -10.24 -27.88 -12.59
C PHE A 700 -9.12 -27.00 -13.14
N PHE A 701 -7.86 -27.43 -13.01
CA PHE A 701 -6.71 -26.72 -13.55
C PHE A 701 -6.14 -27.50 -14.74
N HIS A 702 -6.09 -26.86 -15.90
CA HIS A 702 -5.46 -27.40 -17.09
C HIS A 702 -4.11 -26.76 -17.32
N TYR A 703 -3.18 -27.58 -17.82
CA TYR A 703 -1.80 -27.20 -18.09
C TYR A 703 -1.48 -27.49 -19.55
N ALA A 704 -0.64 -26.64 -20.15
CA ALA A 704 -0.18 -26.79 -21.53
C ALA A 704 1.35 -26.65 -21.57
N PRO A 705 2.04 -27.26 -22.55
CA PRO A 705 3.44 -26.97 -22.84
C PRO A 705 3.64 -25.47 -23.06
N LYS A 706 4.59 -24.85 -22.35
CA LYS A 706 4.88 -23.41 -22.49
C LYS A 706 6.34 -23.12 -22.85
N VAL A 707 7.29 -23.94 -22.39
CA VAL A 707 8.72 -23.79 -22.68
C VAL A 707 9.33 -25.17 -22.89
N VAL A 708 10.23 -25.32 -23.86
CA VAL A 708 11.01 -26.55 -24.08
C VAL A 708 12.50 -26.28 -23.83
N VAL A 709 13.14 -27.24 -23.17
CA VAL A 709 14.61 -27.30 -23.04
C VAL A 709 15.12 -28.12 -24.21
N LEU A 710 15.95 -27.47 -25.02
CA LEU A 710 16.60 -28.06 -26.18
C LEU A 710 18.07 -28.29 -25.86
N LYS A 711 18.60 -29.45 -26.25
CA LYS A 711 20.03 -29.78 -26.16
C LYS A 711 20.60 -29.91 -27.57
N ARG A 712 21.79 -29.37 -27.78
CA ARG A 712 22.47 -29.51 -29.06
C ARG A 712 22.91 -30.95 -29.28
N GLN A 713 22.65 -31.48 -30.47
CA GLN A 713 23.18 -32.77 -30.90
C GLN A 713 24.71 -32.66 -31.02
N SER A 714 25.43 -33.62 -30.45
CA SER A 714 26.86 -33.77 -30.75
C SER A 714 26.99 -34.12 -32.23
N GLU A 715 27.80 -33.38 -32.98
CA GLU A 715 28.19 -33.81 -34.33
C GLU A 715 28.77 -35.23 -34.23
N PRO A 716 28.36 -36.17 -35.10
CA PRO A 716 29.00 -37.48 -35.14
C PRO A 716 30.50 -37.28 -35.40
N ALA A 717 31.33 -38.00 -34.66
CA ALA A 717 32.80 -37.87 -34.60
C ALA A 717 33.54 -38.21 -35.91
N GLY A 718 32.92 -38.02 -37.09
CA GLY A 718 33.45 -38.39 -38.40
C GLY A 718 33.42 -37.29 -39.45
N LYS A 719 33.05 -36.04 -39.12
CA LYS A 719 33.21 -34.90 -40.04
C LYS A 719 33.85 -33.72 -39.32
N ALA A 720 35.15 -33.81 -39.10
CA ALA A 720 35.98 -32.61 -39.05
C ALA A 720 35.87 -31.94 -40.43
N SER A 721 34.90 -31.05 -40.61
CA SER A 721 34.95 -30.12 -41.73
C SER A 721 36.07 -29.15 -41.42
N THR A 722 37.18 -29.30 -42.15
CA THR A 722 38.14 -28.25 -42.44
C THR A 722 37.37 -27.04 -42.98
N PHE A 723 36.95 -26.14 -42.10
CA PHE A 723 36.57 -24.77 -42.43
C PHE A 723 37.50 -23.89 -41.63
N GLY A 724 38.69 -23.69 -42.19
CA GLY A 724 39.79 -22.97 -41.60
C GLY A 724 40.90 -22.85 -42.63
N GLU A 725 40.57 -22.20 -43.74
CA GLU A 725 41.43 -21.40 -44.63
C GLU A 725 40.50 -20.91 -45.76
N ASP A 726 40.59 -19.63 -46.10
CA ASP A 726 39.72 -18.85 -47.02
C ASP A 726 38.39 -18.29 -46.46
N LEU A 727 38.51 -17.24 -45.64
CA LEU A 727 37.88 -15.91 -45.85
C LEU A 727 38.21 -14.94 -44.70
#